data_AF-A0A5K1JUS5-F1
#
_entry.id   AF-A0A5K1JUS5-F1
#
_cell.length_a   1.000
_cell.length_b   1.000
_cell.length_c   1.000
_cell.angle_alpha   90.00
_cell.angle_beta   90.00
_cell.angle_gamma   90.00
#
_symmetry.space_group_name_H-M   'P 1'
#
loop_
_entity.id
_entity.type
_entity.pdbx_description
1 polymer ?
#
loop_
_entity_poly.entity_id
_entity_poly.type
_entity_poly.pdbx_seq_one_letter_code
_entity_poly.pdbx_strand_id
1 'polypeptide(L)'
;MQPKPAEPAQPEPERERDYSARIHGAISSYSNSILSIGELFRDGQKGVRFPKDLIKGLEQKLQDIAMGKDPAYSDQLIRRTMAVFYGQVKDESFRKQMKENRKIEELILMFATNATNVLRKEPSLAGDGWKVELNNHIAQFIRLLRDCLRHISHVSPELTARLDMYTTKLAPAQQAYSDSGYDSASTSNRDSVSSTRRFSTQVNDMPLVLTAARLFKLADSVVQKEVDDMSKYCTEKTCLKNINAGAPFPMRREDFDNEAAWQYWRTLETSHLSQLMVVMVQFNPELAKSTPSEALPATQGSNGGRPGSIYSQYTSNRPDSFYASGSAQRHTSISSRHSIHSLGGFGPSDPDGVPDALEGDDEIQVGFHFTFIPPNPRKYYKRLLEYCITADLEAMLSPAVGDDDEVSLGILSSAHIELINEVALRWRIGQPYRVACFLDIVRQFYERNEVPLECVPEALQNITRVTNEVEIEKWPKQDVDYLATIYGNLFSTFLSHLYHTLDGLPQIKPSDLAPYLSILEIVRDSGLLERYDVDVSQRIAEIQNQVRDVSARFYSLKLQELQSAPGVNRALPLLLMTDEVEKNAKLLDKRFPEPLLGHLDIVSLMLEVQIPHFLMDLDDSKRKLFEDSMNGPTPDVPIQDIFALYRRTKTLLGMYKAFCPNGEITFDLGGFFEPYVRQWLLNTDNKTTQWVQAVRRSDYSLLRCRISKKLMHCT
;
A
#
# COMPACT_ATOMS: atom_id res chain seq x y z
N MET A 1 41.78 44.83 -5.33
CA MET A 1 40.35 44.73 -4.99
C MET A 1 39.67 43.88 -6.04
N GLN A 2 39.28 42.66 -5.68
CA GLN A 2 38.35 41.81 -6.42
C GLN A 2 37.70 40.87 -5.39
N PRO A 3 36.37 40.82 -5.29
CA PRO A 3 35.67 40.06 -4.26
C PRO A 3 35.49 38.59 -4.64
N LYS A 4 35.49 37.75 -3.60
CA LYS A 4 35.35 36.29 -3.59
C LYS A 4 33.90 35.89 -3.93
N PRO A 5 33.66 34.79 -4.67
CA PRO A 5 32.32 34.36 -5.06
C PRO A 5 31.52 33.81 -3.89
N ALA A 6 30.22 34.11 -3.89
CA ALA A 6 29.23 33.69 -2.90
C ALA A 6 28.90 32.20 -3.04
N GLU A 7 28.77 31.55 -1.89
CA GLU A 7 28.33 30.17 -1.69
C GLU A 7 26.80 30.06 -1.88
N PRO A 8 26.28 29.01 -2.53
CA PRO A 8 24.83 28.87 -2.72
C PRO A 8 24.15 28.46 -1.41
N ALA A 9 23.08 29.19 -1.08
CA ALA A 9 22.22 28.93 0.06
C ALA A 9 21.57 27.53 -0.05
N GLN A 10 21.71 26.73 1.01
CA GLN A 10 20.91 25.52 1.21
C GLN A 10 19.44 25.92 1.51
N PRO A 11 18.44 25.24 0.93
CA PRO A 11 17.06 25.41 1.37
C PRO A 11 16.85 24.72 2.73
N GLU A 12 16.18 25.42 3.65
CA GLU A 12 15.71 24.87 4.92
C GLU A 12 14.75 23.69 4.67
N PRO A 13 14.80 22.60 5.46
CA PRO A 13 13.86 21.50 5.28
C PRO A 13 12.51 21.87 5.90
N GLU A 14 11.46 21.94 5.09
CA GLU A 14 10.06 21.97 5.50
C GLU A 14 9.68 20.67 6.23
N ARG A 15 10.02 20.60 7.53
CA ARG A 15 9.69 19.46 8.40
C ARG A 15 8.40 19.65 9.19
N GLU A 16 7.75 20.81 9.17
CA GLU A 16 6.63 21.07 10.09
C GLU A 16 5.24 20.66 9.58
N ARG A 17 4.99 20.64 8.26
CA ARG A 17 3.67 20.25 7.71
C ARG A 17 3.48 18.74 7.62
N ASP A 18 4.55 18.01 7.30
CA ASP A 18 4.54 16.56 7.15
C ASP A 18 4.28 15.79 8.46
N TYR A 19 4.74 16.32 9.60
CA TYR A 19 4.52 15.67 10.88
C TYR A 19 3.05 15.71 11.30
N SER A 20 2.34 16.80 11.02
CA SER A 20 0.91 16.90 11.33
C SER A 20 0.09 15.95 10.44
N ALA A 21 0.40 15.85 9.15
CA ALA A 21 -0.27 14.93 8.22
C ALA A 21 0.03 13.45 8.53
N ARG A 22 1.28 13.11 8.87
CA ARG A 22 1.69 11.75 9.26
C ARG A 22 1.08 11.31 10.60
N ILE A 23 0.90 12.23 11.55
CA ILE A 23 0.25 11.95 12.84
C ILE A 23 -1.28 11.88 12.68
N HIS A 24 -1.90 12.75 11.89
CA HIS A 24 -3.33 12.64 11.57
C HIS A 24 -3.65 11.34 10.82
N GLY A 25 -2.80 10.93 9.86
CA GLY A 25 -2.92 9.65 9.16
C GLY A 25 -2.68 8.43 10.04
N ALA A 26 -1.77 8.52 11.02
CA ALA A 26 -1.61 7.48 12.04
C ALA A 26 -2.88 7.35 12.91
N ILE A 27 -3.50 8.47 13.30
CA ILE A 27 -4.71 8.50 14.16
C ILE A 27 -5.97 8.03 13.40
N SER A 28 -6.04 8.20 12.08
CA SER A 28 -7.11 7.62 11.25
C SER A 28 -7.18 6.09 11.34
N SER A 29 -6.05 5.40 11.54
CA SER A 29 -6.01 3.94 11.75
C SER A 29 -6.35 3.53 13.20
N TYR A 30 -6.10 4.40 14.18
CA TYR A 30 -6.41 4.14 15.60
C TYR A 30 -7.87 4.44 16.02
N SER A 31 -8.76 4.65 15.06
CA SER A 31 -10.07 5.29 15.23
C SER A 31 -11.22 4.39 15.74
N ASN A 32 -10.92 3.30 16.48
CA ASN A 32 -11.96 2.51 17.17
C ASN A 32 -12.13 2.84 18.67
N SER A 33 -11.35 3.78 19.23
CA SER A 33 -11.58 4.27 20.61
C SER A 33 -11.31 5.77 20.83
N ILE A 34 -10.94 6.52 19.77
CA ILE A 34 -10.69 7.97 19.79
C ILE A 34 -11.84 8.77 19.16
N LEU A 35 -13.00 8.14 18.91
CA LEU A 35 -14.16 8.79 18.28
C LEU A 35 -14.63 10.06 19.01
N SER A 36 -14.32 10.24 20.30
CA SER A 36 -14.65 11.48 21.01
C SER A 36 -13.64 12.62 20.80
N ILE A 37 -12.36 12.34 20.49
CA ILE A 37 -11.30 13.35 20.47
C ILE A 37 -11.03 13.91 19.06
N GLY A 38 -11.06 13.07 18.02
CA GLY A 38 -10.91 13.54 16.64
C GLY A 38 -12.04 14.48 16.21
N GLU A 39 -13.25 14.23 16.72
CA GLU A 39 -14.43 15.05 16.48
C GLU A 39 -14.40 16.37 17.28
N LEU A 40 -13.80 16.37 18.49
CA LEU A 40 -13.58 17.58 19.31
C LEU A 40 -12.63 18.61 18.68
N PHE A 41 -11.74 18.17 17.79
CA PHE A 41 -10.72 19.02 17.17
C PHE A 41 -11.04 19.46 15.74
N ARG A 42 -12.18 19.02 15.18
CA ARG A 42 -12.61 19.33 13.80
C ARG A 42 -13.12 20.76 13.62
N ASP A 43 -13.69 21.37 14.67
CA ASP A 43 -14.29 22.71 14.63
C ASP A 43 -13.27 23.88 14.75
N GLY A 44 -11.98 23.59 14.87
CA GLY A 44 -10.94 24.57 15.23
C GLY A 44 -10.05 25.05 14.08
N GLN A 45 -10.57 25.39 12.89
CA GLN A 45 -9.71 25.86 11.77
C GLN A 45 -8.98 27.19 12.01
N LYS A 46 -9.27 27.91 13.11
CA LYS A 46 -8.42 28.98 13.65
C LYS A 46 -7.92 28.56 15.04
N GLY A 47 -6.65 28.14 15.12
CA GLY A 47 -6.02 27.70 16.36
C GLY A 47 -5.85 28.87 17.34
N VAL A 48 -6.48 28.78 18.52
CA VAL A 48 -6.30 29.77 19.60
C VAL A 48 -4.97 29.48 20.28
N ARG A 49 -4.04 30.43 20.22
CA ARG A 49 -2.70 30.24 20.79
C ARG A 49 -2.68 30.48 22.29
N PHE A 50 -2.08 29.58 23.06
CA PHE A 50 -1.92 29.77 24.51
C PHE A 50 -0.76 30.73 24.85
N PRO A 51 -0.78 31.44 25.99
CA PRO A 51 0.32 32.34 26.42
C PRO A 51 1.65 31.61 26.64
N LYS A 52 2.79 32.25 26.30
CA LYS A 52 4.11 31.62 26.41
C LYS A 52 4.46 31.16 27.85
N ASP A 53 3.88 31.82 28.85
CA ASP A 53 4.09 31.51 30.27
C ASP A 53 3.35 30.25 30.73
N LEU A 54 2.41 29.72 29.93
CA LEU A 54 1.67 28.49 30.26
C LEU A 54 2.61 27.30 30.46
N ILE A 55 3.62 27.14 29.61
CA ILE A 55 4.57 26.02 29.70
C ILE A 55 5.37 26.09 31.00
N LYS A 56 5.72 27.30 31.45
CA LYS A 56 6.44 27.49 32.72
C LYS A 56 5.55 27.21 33.94
N GLY A 57 4.28 27.63 33.89
CA GLY A 57 3.29 27.32 34.93
C GLY A 57 2.96 25.82 34.99
N LEU A 58 2.82 25.18 33.83
CA LEU A 58 2.57 23.76 33.70
C LEU A 58 3.75 22.91 34.19
N GLU A 59 4.99 23.30 33.88
CA GLU A 59 6.19 22.64 34.37
C GLU A 59 6.25 22.61 35.91
N GLN A 60 6.02 23.77 36.55
CA GLN A 60 6.03 23.86 38.01
C GLN A 60 4.93 23.01 38.64
N LYS A 61 3.72 23.05 38.07
CA LYS A 61 2.58 22.25 38.54
C LYS A 61 2.79 20.74 38.37
N LEU A 62 3.30 20.31 37.22
CA LEU A 62 3.64 18.90 36.98
C LEU A 62 4.77 18.42 37.89
N GLN A 63 5.74 19.29 38.23
CA GLN A 63 6.78 19.00 39.21
C GLN A 63 6.18 18.78 40.60
N ASP A 64 5.27 19.64 41.05
CA ASP A 64 4.63 19.52 42.36
C ASP A 64 3.76 18.25 42.45
N ILE A 65 3.08 17.87 41.36
CA ILE A 65 2.36 16.58 41.25
C ILE A 65 3.33 15.41 41.32
N ALA A 66 4.41 15.43 40.52
CA ALA A 66 5.41 14.36 40.50
C ALA A 66 6.12 14.18 41.85
N MET A 67 6.35 15.27 42.58
CA MET A 67 6.92 15.27 43.94
C MET A 67 5.88 14.96 45.04
N GLY A 68 4.60 14.76 44.68
CA GLY A 68 3.52 14.45 45.62
C GLY A 68 3.14 15.60 46.56
N LYS A 69 3.47 16.85 46.19
CA LYS A 69 3.17 18.06 46.97
C LYS A 69 1.77 18.60 46.72
N ASP A 70 1.13 18.21 45.62
CA ASP A 70 -0.25 18.61 45.28
C ASP A 70 -1.28 17.58 45.81
N PRO A 71 -2.09 17.93 46.82
CA PRO A 71 -3.05 17.00 47.43
C PRO A 71 -4.22 16.64 46.49
N ALA A 72 -4.45 17.40 45.41
CA ALA A 72 -5.51 17.11 44.44
C ALA A 72 -5.17 15.90 43.53
N TYR A 73 -3.91 15.48 43.49
CA TYR A 73 -3.41 14.36 42.67
C TYR A 73 -2.78 13.28 43.57
N SER A 74 -3.60 12.72 44.46
CA SER A 74 -3.21 11.67 45.42
C SER A 74 -3.12 10.27 44.80
N ASP A 75 -3.79 10.05 43.68
CA ASP A 75 -3.78 8.78 42.95
C ASP A 75 -2.40 8.50 42.31
N GLN A 76 -1.87 7.31 42.58
CA GLN A 76 -0.55 6.88 42.16
C GLN A 76 -0.45 6.67 40.64
N LEU A 77 -1.53 6.25 39.98
CA LEU A 77 -1.57 5.97 38.55
C LEU A 77 -1.46 7.27 37.73
N ILE A 78 -2.30 8.25 38.05
CA ILE A 78 -2.22 9.57 37.39
C ILE A 78 -0.93 10.29 37.72
N ARG A 79 -0.42 10.18 38.95
CA ARG A 79 0.86 10.76 39.32
C ARG A 79 2.00 10.20 38.48
N ARG A 80 2.01 8.89 38.23
CA ARG A 80 2.98 8.25 37.33
C ARG A 80 2.86 8.78 35.91
N THR A 81 1.64 8.89 35.37
CA THR A 81 1.43 9.46 34.03
C THR A 81 1.89 10.92 33.92
N MET A 82 1.53 11.77 34.89
CA MET A 82 1.93 13.17 34.95
C MET A 82 3.46 13.33 35.12
N ALA A 83 4.11 12.44 35.88
CA ALA A 83 5.56 12.44 36.06
C ALA A 83 6.33 12.04 34.79
N VAL A 84 5.81 11.08 34.01
CA VAL A 84 6.39 10.73 32.70
C VAL A 84 6.25 11.89 31.73
N PHE A 85 5.08 12.54 31.70
CA PHE A 85 4.87 13.71 30.86
C PHE A 85 5.72 14.91 31.29
N TYR A 86 5.93 15.13 32.59
CA TYR A 86 6.86 16.13 33.11
C TYR A 86 8.27 15.98 32.55
N GLY A 87 8.76 14.74 32.42
CA GLY A 87 10.05 14.45 31.78
C GLY A 87 10.13 14.96 30.35
N GLN A 88 9.04 14.88 29.58
CA GLN A 88 8.99 15.42 28.22
C GLN A 88 8.83 16.94 28.19
N VAL A 89 8.08 17.53 29.12
CA VAL A 89 7.98 19.00 29.22
C VAL A 89 9.34 19.64 29.52
N LYS A 90 10.25 18.89 30.15
CA LYS A 90 11.64 19.31 30.37
C LYS A 90 12.54 19.23 29.15
N ASP A 91 12.20 18.41 28.15
CA ASP A 91 12.99 18.24 26.94
C ASP A 91 13.06 19.55 26.14
N GLU A 92 14.26 19.90 25.70
CA GLU A 92 14.54 21.15 24.97
C GLU A 92 13.89 21.15 23.58
N SER A 93 13.77 19.97 22.96
CA SER A 93 13.08 19.78 21.67
C SER A 93 11.58 20.06 21.79
N PHE A 94 10.94 19.50 22.82
CA PHE A 94 9.52 19.73 23.12
C PHE A 94 9.24 21.20 23.45
N ARG A 95 10.10 21.85 24.25
CA ARG A 95 9.97 23.29 24.56
C ARG A 95 10.07 24.16 23.31
N LYS A 96 10.93 23.80 22.35
CA LYS A 96 11.06 24.54 21.09
C LYS A 96 9.77 24.41 20.26
N GLN A 97 9.28 23.18 20.07
CA GLN A 97 8.02 22.90 19.37
C GLN A 97 6.82 23.64 19.99
N MET A 98 6.68 23.60 21.32
CA MET A 98 5.56 24.25 22.01
C MET A 98 5.64 25.79 21.99
N LYS A 99 6.85 26.37 21.84
CA LYS A 99 7.03 27.82 21.65
C LYS A 99 6.66 28.28 20.23
N GLU A 100 6.83 27.43 19.22
CA GLU A 100 6.57 27.70 17.81
C GLU A 100 5.07 27.48 17.45
N ASN A 101 4.50 26.33 17.82
CA ASN A 101 3.12 25.98 17.44
C ASN A 101 2.06 26.64 18.36
N ARG A 102 2.31 26.68 19.68
CA ARG A 102 1.44 27.31 20.72
C ARG A 102 -0.04 26.90 20.66
N LYS A 103 -0.39 25.74 20.09
CA LYS A 103 -1.77 25.22 20.01
C LYS A 103 -2.08 24.36 21.23
N ILE A 104 -3.22 24.63 21.88
CA ILE A 104 -3.58 23.90 23.11
C ILE A 104 -3.96 22.44 22.81
N GLU A 105 -4.52 22.20 21.63
CA GLU A 105 -4.97 20.89 21.16
C GLU A 105 -3.78 19.94 20.93
N GLU A 106 -2.65 20.45 20.43
CA GLU A 106 -1.42 19.68 20.26
C GLU A 106 -0.78 19.31 21.61
N LEU A 107 -0.84 20.21 22.60
CA LEU A 107 -0.36 19.93 23.95
C LEU A 107 -1.18 18.83 24.62
N ILE A 108 -2.51 18.86 24.45
CA ILE A 108 -3.43 17.81 24.93
C ILE A 108 -3.17 16.49 24.19
N LEU A 109 -2.94 16.54 22.88
CA LEU A 109 -2.64 15.35 22.07
C LEU A 109 -1.32 14.70 22.49
N MET A 110 -0.27 15.49 22.73
CA MET A 110 1.01 14.96 23.20
C MET A 110 0.87 14.31 24.58
N PHE A 111 0.09 14.90 25.48
CA PHE A 111 -0.22 14.28 26.76
C PHE A 111 -0.97 12.95 26.59
N ALA A 112 -2.00 12.89 25.74
CA ALA A 112 -2.78 11.68 25.48
C ALA A 112 -1.92 10.52 24.93
N THR A 113 -0.98 10.82 24.04
CA THR A 113 -0.02 9.84 23.50
C THR A 113 0.85 9.24 24.60
N ASN A 114 1.35 10.06 25.52
CA ASN A 114 2.17 9.58 26.64
C ASN A 114 1.34 8.83 27.69
N ALA A 115 0.15 9.32 28.01
CA ALA A 115 -0.78 8.65 28.89
C ALA A 115 -1.13 7.25 28.37
N THR A 116 -1.35 7.11 27.06
CA THR A 116 -1.58 5.81 26.41
C THR A 116 -0.40 4.85 26.61
N ASN A 117 0.83 5.32 26.41
CA ASN A 117 2.04 4.51 26.57
C ASN A 117 2.29 4.04 28.01
N VAL A 118 1.87 4.85 28.99
CA VAL A 118 1.96 4.50 30.42
C VAL A 118 0.85 3.52 30.78
N LEU A 119 -0.41 3.83 30.45
CA LEU A 119 -1.58 3.05 30.86
C LEU A 119 -1.63 1.65 30.21
N ARG A 120 -1.13 1.48 28.99
CA ARG A 120 -1.02 0.16 28.34
C ARG A 120 -0.01 -0.78 29.00
N LYS A 121 0.98 -0.23 29.72
CA LYS A 121 2.02 -1.01 30.40
C LYS A 121 1.62 -1.41 31.82
N GLU A 122 0.47 -0.94 32.31
CA GLU A 122 -0.01 -1.21 33.67
C GLU A 122 -0.76 -2.55 33.71
N PRO A 123 -0.23 -3.57 34.42
CA PRO A 123 -0.85 -4.90 34.47
C PRO A 123 -2.22 -4.90 35.17
N SER A 124 -2.51 -3.91 36.01
CA SER A 124 -3.78 -3.75 36.71
C SER A 124 -4.94 -3.30 35.80
N LEU A 125 -4.65 -2.86 34.57
CA LEU A 125 -5.62 -2.35 33.59
C LEU A 125 -5.72 -3.28 32.37
N ALA A 126 -5.79 -4.59 32.60
CA ALA A 126 -5.92 -5.59 31.54
C ALA A 126 -7.21 -5.41 30.71
N GLY A 127 -7.14 -5.71 29.41
CA GLY A 127 -8.26 -5.55 28.47
C GLY A 127 -8.49 -4.09 28.08
N ASP A 128 -9.75 -3.63 28.11
CA ASP A 128 -10.14 -2.27 27.71
C ASP A 128 -10.14 -1.25 28.87
N GLY A 129 -9.74 -1.63 30.08
CA GLY A 129 -9.75 -0.76 31.26
C GLY A 129 -8.86 0.48 31.15
N TRP A 130 -7.73 0.38 30.43
CA TRP A 130 -6.84 1.51 30.19
C TRP A 130 -7.47 2.62 29.33
N LYS A 131 -8.50 2.32 28.54
CA LYS A 131 -9.19 3.29 27.68
C LYS A 131 -10.07 4.25 28.49
N VAL A 132 -10.77 3.72 29.50
CA VAL A 132 -11.58 4.53 30.42
C VAL A 132 -10.67 5.44 31.24
N GLU A 133 -9.54 4.90 31.74
CA GLU A 133 -8.57 5.71 32.48
C GLU A 133 -7.83 6.73 31.64
N LEU A 134 -7.63 6.48 30.35
CA LEU A 134 -7.09 7.49 29.46
C LEU A 134 -7.98 8.73 29.39
N ASN A 135 -9.30 8.56 29.27
CA ASN A 135 -10.24 9.68 29.26
C ASN A 135 -10.24 10.44 30.59
N ASN A 136 -10.19 9.73 31.72
CA ASN A 136 -10.09 10.34 33.04
C ASN A 136 -8.79 11.12 33.22
N HIS A 137 -7.66 10.58 32.76
CA HIS A 137 -6.36 11.25 32.80
C HIS A 137 -6.34 12.52 31.94
N ILE A 138 -6.92 12.47 30.73
CA ILE A 138 -7.04 13.63 29.84
C ILE A 138 -7.94 14.70 30.47
N ALA A 139 -9.07 14.33 31.06
CA ALA A 139 -9.95 15.27 31.76
C ALA A 139 -9.23 15.97 32.93
N GLN A 140 -8.45 15.22 33.72
CA GLN A 140 -7.66 15.78 34.81
C GLN A 140 -6.52 16.67 34.32
N PHE A 141 -5.92 16.37 33.17
CA PHE A 141 -4.92 17.23 32.52
C PHE A 141 -5.53 18.53 31.99
N ILE A 142 -6.73 18.49 31.41
CA ILE A 142 -7.44 19.71 30.97
C ILE A 142 -7.80 20.60 32.16
N ARG A 143 -8.22 20.02 33.30
CA ARG A 143 -8.41 20.77 34.55
C ARG A 143 -7.10 21.41 35.03
N LEU A 144 -5.98 20.68 34.97
CA LEU A 144 -4.65 21.22 35.29
C LEU A 144 -4.28 22.41 34.40
N LEU A 145 -4.52 22.31 33.09
CA LEU A 145 -4.28 23.40 32.13
C LEU A 145 -5.13 24.63 32.45
N ARG A 146 -6.40 24.43 32.80
CA ARG A 146 -7.30 25.52 33.23
C ARG A 146 -6.78 26.21 34.49
N ASP A 147 -6.33 25.45 35.47
CA ASP A 147 -5.78 26.01 36.71
C ASP A 147 -4.46 26.76 36.47
N CYS A 148 -3.62 26.29 35.56
CA CYS A 148 -2.42 27.03 35.14
C CYS A 148 -2.80 28.37 34.48
N LEU A 149 -3.82 28.38 33.62
CA LEU A 149 -4.27 29.58 32.93
C LEU A 149 -4.91 30.62 33.87
N ARG A 150 -5.54 30.20 34.99
CA ARG A 150 -6.10 31.13 35.99
C ARG A 150 -5.07 32.07 36.62
N HIS A 151 -3.80 31.67 36.65
CA HIS A 151 -2.70 32.42 37.26
C HIS A 151 -1.86 33.22 36.26
N ILE A 152 -2.28 33.28 34.99
CA ILE A 152 -1.55 33.92 33.89
C ILE A 152 -2.38 35.10 33.34
N SER A 153 -1.74 36.25 33.10
CA SER A 153 -2.37 37.41 32.46
C SER A 153 -2.44 37.25 30.92
N HIS A 154 -3.43 37.88 30.28
CA HIS A 154 -3.67 37.85 28.82
C HIS A 154 -4.13 36.50 28.23
N VAL A 155 -4.93 35.75 28.97
CA VAL A 155 -5.60 34.54 28.45
C VAL A 155 -6.79 34.94 27.56
N SER A 156 -6.85 34.41 26.33
CA SER A 156 -8.01 34.61 25.46
C SER A 156 -9.26 33.97 26.08
N PRO A 157 -10.40 34.67 26.17
CA PRO A 157 -11.66 34.10 26.66
C PRO A 157 -12.13 32.90 25.82
N GLU A 158 -11.76 32.86 24.54
CA GLU A 158 -12.02 31.74 23.64
C GLU A 158 -11.26 30.46 24.05
N LEU A 159 -10.02 30.60 24.56
CA LEU A 159 -9.21 29.47 25.03
C LEU A 159 -9.86 28.81 26.25
N THR A 160 -10.32 29.63 27.19
CA THR A 160 -11.00 29.16 28.40
C THR A 160 -12.33 28.49 28.05
N ALA A 161 -13.11 29.06 27.14
CA ALA A 161 -14.37 28.47 26.66
C ALA A 161 -14.15 27.11 25.96
N ARG A 162 -13.08 26.96 25.18
CA ARG A 162 -12.72 25.68 24.54
C ARG A 162 -12.33 24.61 25.57
N LEU A 163 -11.53 24.95 26.56
CA LEU A 163 -11.17 24.02 27.65
C LEU A 163 -12.39 23.61 28.48
N ASP A 164 -13.36 24.52 28.66
CA ASP A 164 -14.62 24.23 29.35
C ASP A 164 -15.53 23.31 28.54
N MET A 165 -15.57 23.49 27.21
CA MET A 165 -16.22 22.57 26.29
C MET A 165 -15.59 21.18 26.36
N TYR A 166 -14.25 21.08 26.30
CA TYR A 166 -13.55 19.79 26.42
C TYR A 166 -13.83 19.11 27.76
N THR A 167 -13.78 19.86 28.87
CA THR A 167 -14.11 19.33 30.20
C THR A 167 -15.54 18.79 30.28
N THR A 168 -16.49 19.47 29.63
CA THR A 168 -17.90 19.07 29.61
C THR A 168 -18.12 17.82 28.74
N LYS A 169 -17.44 17.71 27.60
CA LYS A 169 -17.54 16.53 26.71
C LYS A 169 -16.81 15.29 27.24
N LEU A 170 -15.81 15.47 28.11
CA LEU A 170 -15.02 14.40 28.73
C LEU A 170 -15.52 13.99 30.13
N ALA A 171 -16.56 14.65 30.67
CA ALA A 171 -17.15 14.25 31.95
C ALA A 171 -17.96 12.95 31.79
N PRO A 172 -17.79 11.95 32.69
CA PRO A 172 -18.64 10.76 32.67
C PRO A 172 -20.10 11.17 32.94
N ALA A 173 -21.04 10.63 32.18
CA ALA A 173 -22.47 10.87 32.35
C ALA A 173 -22.94 10.35 33.72
N GLN A 174 -22.85 11.18 34.76
CA GLN A 174 -23.44 10.90 36.06
C GLN A 174 -24.95 11.17 35.98
N GLN A 175 -25.73 10.12 36.18
CA GLN A 175 -27.17 10.20 36.47
C GLN A 175 -27.38 11.08 37.70
N ALA A 176 -27.88 12.29 37.50
CA ALA A 176 -28.26 13.17 38.59
C ALA A 176 -29.57 12.66 39.23
N TYR A 177 -29.45 12.00 40.38
CA TYR A 177 -30.51 11.99 41.38
C TYR A 177 -30.69 13.43 41.88
N SER A 178 -31.92 13.95 41.86
CA SER A 178 -32.25 15.22 42.52
C SER A 178 -33.39 14.98 43.50
N ASP A 179 -32.98 15.00 44.76
CA ASP A 179 -33.78 15.15 45.97
C ASP A 179 -33.98 16.64 46.24
N SER A 180 -35.22 17.11 46.27
CA SER A 180 -35.73 18.12 47.20
C SER A 180 -37.15 18.54 46.79
N GLY A 181 -38.10 18.31 47.70
CA GLY A 181 -39.45 18.85 47.63
C GLY A 181 -39.51 20.33 48.06
N TYR A 182 -40.75 20.78 48.31
CA TYR A 182 -41.22 22.06 48.87
C TYR A 182 -41.33 23.29 47.94
N ASP A 183 -42.53 23.40 47.36
CA ASP A 183 -43.43 24.57 47.22
C ASP A 183 -42.88 25.97 46.85
N SER A 184 -43.39 26.51 45.73
CA SER A 184 -44.42 27.56 45.77
C SER A 184 -45.00 27.85 44.37
N ALA A 185 -46.32 27.80 44.28
CA ALA A 185 -47.10 28.13 43.09
C ALA A 185 -47.05 29.63 42.78
N SER A 186 -46.80 30.00 41.52
CA SER A 186 -47.33 31.21 40.88
C SER A 186 -47.15 31.17 39.37
N THR A 187 -48.26 30.93 38.68
CA THR A 187 -48.65 31.39 37.34
C THR A 187 -47.56 31.99 36.44
N SER A 188 -47.09 31.22 35.45
CA SER A 188 -47.01 31.72 34.07
C SER A 188 -46.86 30.55 33.11
N ASN A 189 -47.78 30.55 32.14
CA ASN A 189 -47.87 29.62 31.04
C ASN A 189 -46.62 29.75 30.15
N ARG A 190 -45.62 28.90 30.39
CA ARG A 190 -44.51 28.65 29.47
C ARG A 190 -44.24 27.17 29.50
N ASP A 191 -44.84 26.45 28.54
CA ASP A 191 -44.41 25.12 28.14
C ASP A 191 -42.93 25.17 27.80
N SER A 192 -42.11 24.83 28.79
CA SER A 192 -40.76 24.31 28.58
C SER A 192 -40.92 22.92 27.97
N VAL A 193 -41.25 22.89 26.68
CA VAL A 193 -40.97 21.74 25.83
C VAL A 193 -39.47 21.52 25.96
N SER A 194 -39.12 20.43 26.65
CA SER A 194 -37.83 19.75 26.52
C SER A 194 -37.41 19.87 25.06
N SER A 195 -36.37 20.65 24.79
CA SER A 195 -35.87 20.83 23.43
C SER A 195 -35.34 19.47 22.97
N THR A 196 -36.24 18.67 22.42
CA THR A 196 -35.89 17.67 21.42
C THR A 196 -35.15 18.50 20.37
N ARG A 197 -33.83 18.32 20.25
CA ARG A 197 -33.08 18.87 19.11
C ARG A 197 -33.75 18.29 17.88
N ARG A 198 -34.70 19.02 17.28
CA ARG A 198 -35.35 18.58 16.05
C ARG A 198 -34.26 18.57 14.99
N PHE A 199 -34.13 17.43 14.31
CA PHE A 199 -33.21 17.24 13.20
C PHE A 199 -33.32 18.41 12.23
N SER A 200 -32.18 19.01 11.85
CA SER A 200 -32.16 19.79 10.62
C SER A 200 -32.21 18.78 9.49
N THR A 201 -33.34 18.70 8.79
CA THR A 201 -33.45 17.94 7.53
C THR A 201 -32.91 18.75 6.36
N GLN A 202 -32.37 19.95 6.60
CA GLN A 202 -31.84 20.82 5.55
C GLN A 202 -30.49 20.27 5.05
N VAL A 203 -30.39 20.05 3.74
CA VAL A 203 -29.19 19.53 3.07
C VAL A 203 -27.96 20.41 3.31
N ASN A 204 -28.13 21.72 3.52
CA ASN A 204 -27.03 22.65 3.81
C ASN A 204 -26.27 22.33 5.10
N ASP A 205 -26.92 21.68 6.06
CA ASP A 205 -26.30 21.26 7.33
C ASP A 205 -25.72 19.83 7.24
N MET A 206 -25.76 19.21 6.05
CA MET A 206 -25.31 17.82 5.80
C MET A 206 -24.11 17.79 4.84
N PRO A 207 -22.87 17.99 5.33
CA PRO A 207 -21.69 18.13 4.48
C PRO A 207 -21.41 16.90 3.59
N LEU A 208 -21.64 15.68 4.09
CA LEU A 208 -21.45 14.45 3.31
C LEU A 208 -22.49 14.29 2.19
N VAL A 209 -23.72 14.74 2.44
CA VAL A 209 -24.80 14.74 1.44
C VAL A 209 -24.46 15.71 0.32
N LEU A 210 -23.95 16.90 0.65
CA LEU A 210 -23.46 17.86 -0.35
C LEU A 210 -22.25 17.33 -1.14
N THR A 211 -21.35 16.58 -0.51
CA THR A 211 -20.24 15.92 -1.22
C THR A 211 -20.75 14.87 -2.20
N ALA A 212 -21.71 14.02 -1.78
CA ALA A 212 -22.34 13.04 -2.66
C ALA A 212 -23.13 13.71 -3.80
N ALA A 213 -23.88 14.79 -3.51
CA ALA A 213 -24.61 15.57 -4.50
C ALA A 213 -23.68 16.10 -5.60
N ARG A 214 -22.54 16.69 -5.21
CA ARG A 214 -21.51 17.17 -6.13
C ARG A 214 -20.89 16.03 -6.95
N LEU A 215 -20.59 14.90 -6.33
CA LEU A 215 -20.04 13.71 -7.00
C LEU A 215 -20.99 13.20 -8.11
N PHE A 216 -22.30 13.15 -7.84
CA PHE A 216 -23.31 12.71 -8.80
C PHE A 216 -23.85 13.83 -9.70
N LYS A 217 -23.32 15.06 -9.57
CA LYS A 217 -23.75 16.25 -10.33
C LYS A 217 -25.25 16.54 -10.17
N LEU A 218 -25.78 16.34 -8.97
CA LEU A 218 -27.17 16.60 -8.60
C LEU A 218 -27.32 18.00 -7.98
N ALA A 219 -28.44 18.66 -8.25
CA ALA A 219 -28.78 19.94 -7.61
C ALA A 219 -29.30 19.74 -6.18
N ASP A 220 -28.94 20.64 -5.27
CA ASP A 220 -29.28 20.57 -3.83
C ASP A 220 -30.79 20.42 -3.59
N SER A 221 -31.63 21.02 -4.44
CA SER A 221 -33.09 20.92 -4.35
C SER A 221 -33.64 19.52 -4.64
N VAL A 222 -32.99 18.76 -5.53
CA VAL A 222 -33.36 17.37 -5.82
C VAL A 222 -32.98 16.48 -4.65
N VAL A 223 -31.79 16.69 -4.10
CA VAL A 223 -31.27 15.93 -2.96
C VAL A 223 -32.10 16.15 -1.70
N GLN A 224 -32.57 17.39 -1.47
CA GLN A 224 -33.49 17.69 -0.37
C GLN A 224 -34.77 16.86 -0.43
N LYS A 225 -35.36 16.74 -1.63
CA LYS A 225 -36.56 15.93 -1.85
C LYS A 225 -36.30 14.45 -1.58
N GLU A 226 -35.15 13.92 -2.00
CA GLU A 226 -34.78 12.53 -1.73
C GLU A 226 -34.56 12.26 -0.23
N VAL A 227 -33.93 13.19 0.50
CA VAL A 227 -33.76 13.09 1.96
C VAL A 227 -35.12 13.05 2.66
N ASP A 228 -36.03 13.95 2.28
CA ASP A 228 -37.38 14.02 2.84
C ASP A 228 -38.18 12.74 2.56
N ASP A 229 -38.02 12.14 1.39
CA ASP A 229 -38.69 10.89 1.02
C ASP A 229 -38.09 9.66 1.72
N MET A 230 -36.75 9.58 1.83
CA MET A 230 -36.06 8.47 2.49
C MET A 230 -36.24 8.47 4.02
N SER A 231 -36.39 9.66 4.63
CA SER A 231 -36.58 9.79 6.09
C SER A 231 -37.80 9.01 6.62
N LYS A 232 -38.80 8.78 5.76
CA LYS A 232 -40.05 8.08 6.08
C LYS A 232 -39.89 6.57 6.24
N TYR A 233 -38.79 5.99 5.72
CA TYR A 233 -38.56 4.54 5.67
C TYR A 233 -37.40 4.08 6.57
N CYS A 234 -36.90 4.96 7.43
CA CYS A 234 -35.88 4.65 8.43
C CYS A 234 -36.42 3.69 9.51
N THR A 235 -36.40 2.40 9.20
CA THR A 235 -36.78 1.31 10.11
C THR A 235 -35.54 0.60 10.65
N GLU A 236 -35.62 0.17 11.91
CA GLU A 236 -34.54 -0.53 12.60
C GLU A 236 -34.54 -2.00 12.22
N LYS A 237 -33.60 -2.42 11.37
CA LYS A 237 -33.40 -3.84 11.06
C LYS A 237 -32.00 -4.28 11.49
N THR A 238 -31.96 -5.18 12.47
CA THR A 238 -30.76 -5.41 13.27
C THR A 238 -29.83 -6.41 12.60
N CYS A 239 -28.69 -5.94 12.07
CA CYS A 239 -27.58 -6.79 11.64
C CYS A 239 -27.12 -7.78 12.73
N LEU A 240 -27.30 -7.43 14.02
CA LEU A 240 -27.00 -8.30 15.16
C LEU A 240 -27.82 -9.60 15.15
N LYS A 241 -29.10 -9.54 14.74
CA LYS A 241 -29.95 -10.74 14.61
C LYS A 241 -29.39 -11.69 13.54
N ASN A 242 -28.96 -11.14 12.40
CA ASN A 242 -28.34 -11.92 11.33
C ASN A 242 -27.03 -12.59 11.75
N ILE A 243 -26.18 -11.92 12.54
CA ILE A 243 -24.93 -12.50 13.06
C ILE A 243 -25.23 -13.66 14.01
N ASN A 244 -26.20 -13.49 14.91
CA ASN A 244 -26.58 -14.54 15.88
C ASN A 244 -27.28 -15.73 15.20
N ALA A 245 -28.02 -15.48 14.12
CA ALA A 245 -28.69 -16.51 13.33
C ALA A 245 -27.76 -17.19 12.29
N GLY A 246 -26.50 -16.77 12.18
CA GLY A 246 -25.55 -17.31 11.20
C GLY A 246 -25.93 -17.02 9.74
N ALA A 247 -26.64 -15.92 9.49
CA ALA A 247 -27.07 -15.54 8.15
C ALA A 247 -25.87 -15.27 7.21
N PRO A 248 -26.03 -15.41 5.89
CA PRO A 248 -24.95 -15.18 4.92
C PRO A 248 -24.36 -13.75 4.92
N PHE A 249 -25.09 -12.76 5.43
CA PHE A 249 -24.65 -11.36 5.50
C PHE A 249 -24.79 -10.85 6.94
N PRO A 250 -23.80 -10.14 7.52
CA PRO A 250 -22.60 -9.59 6.86
C PRO A 250 -21.53 -10.59 6.44
N MET A 251 -21.23 -11.59 7.28
CA MET A 251 -20.40 -12.77 6.98
C MET A 251 -20.81 -13.90 7.92
N ARG A 252 -20.49 -15.15 7.57
CA ARG A 252 -20.70 -16.34 8.42
C ARG A 252 -19.40 -17.07 8.70
N ARG A 253 -19.45 -18.02 9.64
CA ARG A 253 -18.28 -18.83 10.07
C ARG A 253 -17.54 -19.49 8.91
N GLU A 254 -18.25 -19.94 7.88
CA GLU A 254 -17.68 -20.62 6.70
C GLU A 254 -16.79 -19.72 5.83
N ASP A 255 -16.96 -18.39 5.92
CA ASP A 255 -16.19 -17.41 5.13
C ASP A 255 -14.74 -17.25 5.64
N PHE A 256 -14.37 -17.92 6.73
CA PHE A 256 -13.05 -17.86 7.37
C PHE A 256 -12.34 -19.21 7.36
N ASP A 257 -11.01 -19.19 7.30
CA ASP A 257 -10.17 -20.41 7.28
C ASP A 257 -10.08 -21.08 8.65
N ASN A 258 -10.12 -20.29 9.73
CA ASN A 258 -9.97 -20.78 11.09
C ASN A 258 -10.98 -20.13 12.04
N GLU A 259 -11.19 -20.77 13.19
CA GLU A 259 -12.15 -20.29 14.18
C GLU A 259 -11.72 -18.98 14.84
N ALA A 260 -10.42 -18.78 15.02
CA ALA A 260 -9.89 -17.58 15.65
C ALA A 260 -10.19 -16.32 14.81
N ALA A 261 -10.10 -16.42 13.48
CA ALA A 261 -10.43 -15.38 12.51
C ALA A 261 -11.92 -15.02 12.58
N TRP A 262 -12.79 -16.02 12.62
CA TRP A 262 -14.23 -15.82 12.79
C TRP A 262 -14.55 -15.10 14.11
N GLN A 263 -13.98 -15.55 15.23
CA GLN A 263 -14.23 -14.94 16.55
C GLN A 263 -13.69 -13.51 16.62
N TYR A 264 -12.52 -13.26 16.03
CA TYR A 264 -11.94 -11.92 15.91
C TYR A 264 -12.86 -10.98 15.14
N TRP A 265 -13.28 -11.37 13.93
CA TRP A 265 -14.19 -10.58 13.12
C TRP A 265 -15.54 -10.36 13.81
N ARG A 266 -16.13 -11.41 14.39
CA ARG A 266 -17.41 -11.34 15.08
C ARG A 266 -17.37 -10.37 16.26
N THR A 267 -16.30 -10.41 17.05
CA THR A 267 -16.11 -9.52 18.21
C THR A 267 -16.00 -8.07 17.74
N LEU A 268 -15.21 -7.82 16.70
CA LEU A 268 -15.03 -6.49 16.11
C LEU A 268 -16.36 -5.94 15.56
N GLU A 269 -17.07 -6.71 14.75
CA GLU A 269 -18.34 -6.31 14.13
C GLU A 269 -19.43 -6.07 15.19
N THR A 270 -19.51 -6.94 16.21
CA THR A 270 -20.47 -6.76 17.32
C THR A 270 -20.18 -5.47 18.09
N SER A 271 -18.89 -5.18 18.34
CA SER A 271 -18.47 -3.92 18.96
C SER A 271 -18.89 -2.72 18.12
N HIS A 272 -18.62 -2.73 16.81
CA HIS A 272 -19.01 -1.64 15.90
C HIS A 272 -20.53 -1.42 15.85
N LEU A 273 -21.29 -2.51 15.77
CA LEU A 273 -22.75 -2.47 15.80
C LEU A 273 -23.29 -1.88 17.11
N SER A 274 -22.72 -2.29 18.24
CA SER A 274 -23.11 -1.77 19.55
C SER A 274 -22.83 -0.27 19.69
N GLN A 275 -21.68 0.20 19.18
CA GLN A 275 -21.32 1.62 19.18
C GLN A 275 -22.26 2.44 18.30
N LEU A 276 -22.58 1.96 17.09
CA LEU A 276 -23.55 2.61 16.20
C LEU A 276 -24.94 2.68 16.84
N MET A 277 -25.36 1.63 17.54
CA MET A 277 -26.64 1.62 18.25
C MET A 277 -26.66 2.65 19.39
N VAL A 278 -25.58 2.77 20.17
CA VAL A 278 -25.46 3.81 21.22
C VAL A 278 -25.54 5.20 20.62
N VAL A 279 -24.85 5.45 19.51
CA VAL A 279 -24.92 6.71 18.76
C VAL A 279 -26.36 6.99 18.32
N MET A 280 -27.04 6.03 17.70
CA MET A 280 -28.43 6.18 17.28
C MET A 280 -29.38 6.48 18.45
N VAL A 281 -29.20 5.82 19.60
CA VAL A 281 -29.99 6.04 20.82
C VAL A 281 -29.71 7.41 21.45
N GLN A 282 -28.46 7.89 21.41
CA GLN A 282 -28.12 9.26 21.86
C GLN A 282 -28.82 10.32 21.00
N PHE A 283 -28.95 10.06 19.69
CA PHE A 283 -29.56 10.99 18.74
C PHE A 283 -31.09 10.88 18.66
N ASN A 284 -31.66 9.73 19.00
CA ASN A 284 -33.10 9.56 19.16
C ASN A 284 -33.40 8.64 20.36
N PRO A 285 -33.68 9.23 21.54
CA PRO A 285 -33.85 8.47 22.79
C PRO A 285 -35.14 7.62 22.83
N GLU A 286 -36.07 7.83 21.89
CA GLU A 286 -37.23 6.94 21.74
C GLU A 286 -36.82 5.53 21.25
N LEU A 287 -35.65 5.38 20.60
CA LEU A 287 -35.10 4.05 20.22
C LEU A 287 -34.76 3.18 21.44
N ALA A 288 -34.40 3.77 22.58
CA ALA A 288 -34.06 3.01 23.78
C ALA A 288 -35.26 2.22 24.34
N LYS A 289 -36.49 2.61 23.97
CA LYS A 289 -37.73 1.99 24.44
C LYS A 289 -38.15 0.81 23.56
N SER A 290 -37.67 0.72 22.31
CA SER A 290 -38.01 -0.31 21.33
C SER A 290 -36.94 -1.40 21.14
N THR A 291 -35.76 -1.27 21.77
CA THR A 291 -34.71 -2.30 21.69
C THR A 291 -35.13 -3.59 22.43
N PRO A 292 -35.14 -4.77 21.78
CA PRO A 292 -35.46 -6.04 22.43
C PRO A 292 -34.36 -6.40 23.44
N SER A 293 -34.74 -6.66 24.68
CA SER A 293 -33.81 -7.01 25.78
C SER A 293 -33.09 -8.36 25.61
N GLU A 294 -33.26 -9.06 24.48
CA GLU A 294 -32.65 -10.37 24.20
C GLU A 294 -31.30 -10.31 23.43
N ALA A 295 -30.87 -9.13 22.96
CA ALA A 295 -29.69 -9.02 22.08
C ALA A 295 -28.36 -8.63 22.78
N LEU A 296 -28.33 -8.52 24.11
CA LEU A 296 -27.13 -8.19 24.89
C LEU A 296 -26.63 -9.41 25.68
N PRO A 297 -25.31 -9.67 25.79
CA PRO A 297 -24.80 -10.70 26.69
C PRO A 297 -25.04 -10.27 28.15
N ALA A 298 -25.86 -11.05 28.87
CA ALA A 298 -26.18 -10.79 30.27
C ALA A 298 -24.92 -10.88 31.15
N THR A 299 -24.49 -9.75 31.70
CA THR A 299 -23.54 -9.71 32.83
C THR A 299 -24.24 -10.20 34.08
N GLN A 300 -23.76 -11.31 34.66
CA GLN A 300 -24.28 -11.87 35.90
C GLN A 300 -24.21 -10.87 37.06
N GLY A 301 -25.37 -10.46 37.54
CA GLY A 301 -25.58 -9.74 38.79
C GLY A 301 -26.73 -10.40 39.56
N SER A 302 -26.37 -11.07 40.64
CA SER A 302 -27.19 -11.73 41.66
C SER A 302 -28.56 -11.11 41.96
N ASN A 303 -29.63 -11.88 41.74
CA ASN A 303 -30.70 -12.07 42.74
C ASN A 303 -31.54 -13.31 42.40
N GLY A 304 -31.81 -14.11 43.43
CA GLY A 304 -32.26 -15.49 43.32
C GLY A 304 -33.73 -15.69 42.90
N GLY A 305 -33.93 -16.68 42.04
CA GLY A 305 -35.20 -17.35 41.75
C GLY A 305 -34.90 -18.77 41.24
N ARG A 306 -35.52 -19.78 41.86
CA ARG A 306 -35.25 -21.22 41.68
C ARG A 306 -35.55 -21.75 40.26
N PRO A 307 -34.94 -22.88 39.83
CA PRO A 307 -35.10 -23.46 38.50
C PRO A 307 -36.35 -24.35 38.37
N GLY A 308 -37.15 -24.12 37.33
CA GLY A 308 -38.29 -24.93 36.93
C GLY A 308 -38.03 -25.68 35.63
N SER A 309 -38.37 -26.97 35.63
CA SER A 309 -38.04 -27.99 34.64
C SER A 309 -38.84 -27.93 33.32
N ILE A 310 -38.13 -28.29 32.25
CA ILE A 310 -38.51 -29.07 31.06
C ILE A 310 -39.85 -29.82 31.17
N TYR A 311 -40.82 -29.56 30.28
CA TYR A 311 -41.42 -30.51 29.31
C TYR A 311 -42.55 -29.85 28.48
N SER A 312 -42.55 -30.16 27.17
CA SER A 312 -43.74 -30.34 26.29
C SER A 312 -44.45 -29.09 25.74
N GLN A 313 -44.99 -29.04 24.52
CA GLN A 313 -45.51 -30.11 23.65
C GLN A 313 -45.68 -29.56 22.20
N TYR A 314 -45.36 -30.40 21.20
CA TYR A 314 -46.11 -30.71 19.95
C TYR A 314 -46.79 -29.54 19.17
N THR A 315 -46.80 -29.46 17.83
CA THR A 315 -47.20 -30.50 16.85
C THR A 315 -47.11 -29.93 15.41
N SER A 316 -46.67 -30.78 14.48
CA SER A 316 -47.19 -30.99 13.10
C SER A 316 -47.54 -29.81 12.16
N ASN A 317 -46.87 -29.77 11.00
CA ASN A 317 -47.51 -30.24 9.76
C ASN A 317 -46.51 -30.41 8.60
N ARG A 318 -46.39 -31.65 8.15
CA ARG A 318 -45.75 -32.09 6.90
C ARG A 318 -46.84 -32.77 6.07
N PRO A 319 -46.79 -32.71 4.74
CA PRO A 319 -47.14 -33.90 3.97
C PRO A 319 -45.98 -34.31 3.06
N ASP A 320 -45.59 -35.58 3.18
CA ASP A 320 -44.75 -36.31 2.24
C ASP A 320 -45.55 -36.65 0.96
N SER A 321 -44.89 -36.67 -0.20
CA SER A 321 -45.03 -37.85 -1.08
C SER A 321 -43.81 -38.04 -1.99
N PHE A 322 -43.44 -39.31 -2.11
CA PHE A 322 -42.30 -39.93 -2.74
C PHE A 322 -42.49 -40.14 -4.25
N TYR A 323 -41.43 -39.94 -5.06
CA TYR A 323 -40.74 -40.96 -5.89
C TYR A 323 -39.79 -40.27 -6.89
N ALA A 324 -38.52 -40.70 -6.92
CA ALA A 324 -37.70 -41.00 -8.11
C ALA A 324 -36.22 -40.62 -7.93
N SER A 325 -35.40 -41.64 -8.16
CA SER A 325 -33.93 -41.70 -8.11
C SER A 325 -33.27 -41.05 -9.33
N GLY A 326 -32.05 -40.51 -9.14
CA GLY A 326 -31.03 -40.52 -10.19
C GLY A 326 -30.29 -39.22 -10.49
N SER A 327 -28.98 -39.25 -10.20
CA SER A 327 -27.88 -38.58 -10.92
C SER A 327 -27.57 -37.08 -10.74
N ALA A 328 -26.28 -36.84 -10.42
CA ALA A 328 -25.40 -35.76 -10.88
C ALA A 328 -25.84 -34.29 -10.70
N GLN A 329 -25.37 -33.64 -9.64
CA GLN A 329 -25.38 -32.17 -9.55
C GLN A 329 -24.21 -31.57 -10.35
N ARG A 330 -24.54 -30.96 -11.48
CA ARG A 330 -23.76 -29.89 -12.12
C ARG A 330 -24.37 -28.56 -11.74
N HIS A 331 -23.52 -27.58 -11.47
CA HIS A 331 -23.89 -26.19 -11.18
C HIS A 331 -24.71 -25.58 -12.32
N THR A 332 -25.84 -24.96 -11.97
CA THR A 332 -26.61 -24.10 -12.89
C THR A 332 -26.62 -22.66 -12.39
N SER A 333 -26.30 -21.77 -13.31
CA SER A 333 -26.18 -20.32 -13.22
C SER A 333 -27.51 -19.65 -12.82
N ILE A 334 -27.46 -18.73 -11.84
CA ILE A 334 -28.54 -17.76 -11.62
C ILE A 334 -28.32 -16.57 -12.56
N SER A 335 -29.14 -16.56 -13.60
CA SER A 335 -29.49 -15.39 -14.39
C SER A 335 -30.89 -14.99 -13.93
N SER A 336 -31.05 -13.81 -13.33
CA SER A 336 -32.37 -13.28 -12.99
C SER A 336 -32.41 -11.78 -13.28
N ARG A 337 -32.65 -11.48 -14.56
CA ARG A 337 -33.33 -10.27 -14.98
C ARG A 337 -34.80 -10.44 -14.63
N HIS A 338 -35.33 -9.68 -13.67
CA HIS A 338 -36.74 -9.29 -13.63
C HIS A 338 -36.93 -8.18 -12.60
N SER A 339 -37.03 -6.95 -13.10
CA SER A 339 -37.60 -5.83 -12.37
C SER A 339 -38.20 -4.88 -13.41
N ILE A 340 -39.51 -4.95 -13.63
CA ILE A 340 -40.38 -3.87 -14.13
C ILE A 340 -41.84 -4.28 -13.83
N HIS A 341 -42.53 -3.40 -13.08
CA HIS A 341 -43.98 -3.15 -13.03
C HIS A 341 -44.99 -4.31 -13.07
N SER A 342 -45.83 -4.37 -12.03
CA SER A 342 -47.25 -4.70 -12.20
C SER A 342 -48.09 -3.75 -11.36
N LEU A 343 -48.46 -2.61 -11.96
CA LEU A 343 -49.61 -1.79 -11.58
C LEU A 343 -50.79 -2.26 -12.44
N GLY A 344 -51.89 -2.67 -11.81
CA GLY A 344 -53.18 -2.83 -12.49
C GLY A 344 -53.89 -4.14 -12.18
N GLY A 345 -54.98 -4.04 -11.43
CA GLY A 345 -55.89 -5.16 -11.20
C GLY A 345 -56.97 -4.87 -10.17
N PHE A 346 -57.71 -3.76 -10.31
CA PHE A 346 -58.97 -3.58 -9.58
C PHE A 346 -60.10 -4.36 -10.28
N GLY A 347 -60.79 -5.21 -9.52
CA GLY A 347 -62.13 -5.72 -9.80
C GLY A 347 -62.97 -5.61 -8.52
N PRO A 348 -64.30 -5.37 -8.61
CA PRO A 348 -65.05 -4.66 -7.57
C PRO A 348 -66.02 -5.58 -6.84
N SER A 349 -65.69 -6.01 -5.63
CA SER A 349 -66.67 -6.53 -4.65
C SER A 349 -65.95 -7.06 -3.39
N ASP A 350 -65.64 -6.18 -2.44
CA ASP A 350 -65.74 -6.50 -1.00
C ASP A 350 -65.49 -5.23 -0.18
N PRO A 351 -66.48 -4.67 0.53
CA PRO A 351 -66.33 -3.41 1.26
C PRO A 351 -65.88 -3.55 2.73
N ASP A 352 -65.33 -4.68 3.17
CA ASP A 352 -65.02 -4.90 4.61
C ASP A 352 -63.65 -5.53 4.92
N GLY A 353 -62.66 -5.35 4.05
CA GLY A 353 -61.37 -6.06 4.11
C GLY A 353 -60.12 -5.24 4.43
N VAL A 354 -60.18 -4.16 5.23
CA VAL A 354 -59.00 -3.52 5.85
C VAL A 354 -59.46 -2.85 7.16
N PRO A 355 -59.11 -3.35 8.35
CA PRO A 355 -57.77 -3.12 8.89
C PRO A 355 -57.25 -4.26 9.81
N ASP A 356 -56.26 -5.02 9.37
CA ASP A 356 -55.52 -5.94 10.27
C ASP A 356 -54.01 -6.00 9.97
N ALA A 357 -53.46 -4.92 9.39
CA ALA A 357 -52.02 -4.81 9.09
C ALA A 357 -51.29 -3.85 10.05
N LEU A 358 -51.86 -3.56 11.23
CA LEU A 358 -51.28 -2.64 12.21
C LEU A 358 -51.17 -3.20 13.63
N GLU A 359 -51.49 -4.48 13.86
CA GLU A 359 -51.27 -5.15 15.16
C GLU A 359 -50.64 -6.53 14.94
N GLY A 360 -49.40 -6.54 14.45
CA GLY A 360 -48.55 -7.72 14.45
C GLY A 360 -47.17 -7.32 14.96
N ASP A 361 -46.78 -7.87 16.10
CA ASP A 361 -45.44 -7.83 16.66
C ASP A 361 -44.39 -8.07 15.56
N ASP A 362 -43.63 -7.03 15.19
CA ASP A 362 -42.66 -7.03 14.09
C ASP A 362 -41.46 -7.94 14.43
N GLU A 363 -41.64 -9.25 14.32
CA GLU A 363 -40.55 -10.21 14.42
C GLU A 363 -39.68 -10.08 13.17
N ILE A 364 -38.64 -9.22 13.27
CA ILE A 364 -37.67 -8.95 12.19
C ILE A 364 -37.13 -10.27 11.60
N GLN A 365 -37.54 -10.63 10.38
CA GLN A 365 -37.13 -11.85 9.69
C GLN A 365 -35.61 -11.85 9.39
N VAL A 366 -34.93 -12.95 9.73
CA VAL A 366 -33.51 -13.20 9.44
C VAL A 366 -33.30 -13.25 7.92
N GLY A 367 -32.34 -12.49 7.39
CA GLY A 367 -32.03 -12.48 5.95
C GLY A 367 -31.54 -11.11 5.43
N PHE A 368 -31.48 -10.97 4.10
CA PHE A 368 -31.00 -9.74 3.44
C PHE A 368 -32.16 -8.77 3.19
N HIS A 369 -32.75 -8.24 4.26
CA HIS A 369 -33.93 -7.36 4.19
C HIS A 369 -33.59 -5.93 4.64
N PHE A 370 -32.54 -5.33 4.07
CA PHE A 370 -32.08 -3.99 4.46
C PHE A 370 -32.58 -2.91 3.50
N THR A 371 -33.05 -1.79 4.06
CA THR A 371 -33.53 -0.63 3.29
C THR A 371 -32.39 0.19 2.70
N PHE A 372 -31.28 0.36 3.45
CA PHE A 372 -30.17 1.26 3.09
C PHE A 372 -28.84 0.55 2.80
N ILE A 373 -28.83 -0.79 2.86
CA ILE A 373 -27.68 -1.59 2.41
C ILE A 373 -28.05 -2.15 1.04
N PRO A 374 -27.29 -1.82 -0.03
CA PRO A 374 -27.62 -2.27 -1.37
C PRO A 374 -27.45 -3.80 -1.50
N PRO A 375 -28.13 -4.48 -2.45
CA PRO A 375 -28.07 -5.94 -2.63
C PRO A 375 -26.68 -6.53 -2.81
N ASN A 376 -25.73 -5.75 -3.32
CA ASN A 376 -24.32 -6.16 -3.43
C ASN A 376 -23.38 -5.04 -2.95
N PRO A 377 -23.19 -4.90 -1.63
CA PRO A 377 -22.51 -3.75 -1.06
C PRO A 377 -21.06 -3.62 -1.54
N ARG A 378 -20.37 -4.75 -1.76
CA ARG A 378 -18.99 -4.76 -2.30
C ARG A 378 -18.89 -4.18 -3.71
N LYS A 379 -19.82 -4.53 -4.62
CA LYS A 379 -19.84 -3.99 -6.00
C LYS A 379 -20.22 -2.51 -6.04
N TYR A 380 -21.23 -2.11 -5.29
CA TYR A 380 -21.63 -0.70 -5.21
C TYR A 380 -20.52 0.16 -4.58
N TYR A 381 -19.83 -0.36 -3.55
CA TYR A 381 -18.68 0.31 -2.95
C TYR A 381 -17.55 0.51 -3.96
N LYS A 382 -17.18 -0.54 -4.71
CA LYS A 382 -16.16 -0.46 -5.77
C LYS A 382 -16.52 0.62 -6.80
N ARG A 383 -17.79 0.67 -7.21
CA ARG A 383 -18.27 1.67 -8.18
C ARG A 383 -18.24 3.09 -7.62
N LEU A 384 -18.62 3.28 -6.35
CA LEU A 384 -18.53 4.58 -5.68
C LEU A 384 -17.07 5.06 -5.58
N LEU A 385 -16.16 4.16 -5.20
CA LEU A 385 -14.73 4.47 -5.10
C LEU A 385 -14.16 4.87 -6.47
N GLU A 386 -14.55 4.18 -7.54
CA GLU A 386 -14.20 4.56 -8.92
C GLU A 386 -14.68 5.98 -9.26
N TYR A 387 -15.94 6.33 -8.95
CA TYR A 387 -16.45 7.69 -9.17
C TYR A 387 -15.67 8.75 -8.40
N CYS A 388 -15.33 8.48 -7.14
CA CYS A 388 -14.54 9.42 -6.32
C CYS A 388 -13.14 9.65 -6.92
N ILE A 389 -12.45 8.58 -7.31
CA ILE A 389 -11.13 8.66 -7.95
C ILE A 389 -11.21 9.44 -9.26
N THR A 390 -12.19 9.15 -10.12
CA THR A 390 -12.38 9.89 -11.37
C THR A 390 -12.63 11.38 -11.13
N ALA A 391 -13.49 11.73 -10.17
CA ALA A 391 -13.80 13.12 -9.87
C ALA A 391 -12.59 13.89 -9.30
N ASP A 392 -11.78 13.25 -8.44
CA ASP A 392 -10.58 13.88 -7.90
C ASP A 392 -9.47 14.01 -8.96
N LEU A 393 -9.30 13.02 -9.85
CA LEU A 393 -8.37 13.11 -10.98
C LEU A 393 -8.78 14.22 -11.96
N GLU A 394 -10.07 14.34 -12.29
CA GLU A 394 -10.60 15.45 -13.10
C GLU A 394 -10.30 16.81 -12.43
N ALA A 395 -10.42 16.90 -11.11
CA ALA A 395 -10.12 18.12 -10.37
C ALA A 395 -8.61 18.44 -10.36
N MET A 396 -7.75 17.43 -10.25
CA MET A 396 -6.28 17.57 -10.29
C MET A 396 -5.76 17.97 -11.67
N LEU A 397 -6.42 17.52 -12.75
CA LEU A 397 -6.08 17.86 -14.14
C LEU A 397 -6.73 19.18 -14.60
N SER A 398 -7.48 19.86 -13.74
CA SER A 398 -8.13 21.11 -14.07
C SER A 398 -7.10 22.23 -14.25
N PRO A 399 -7.23 23.09 -15.27
CA PRO A 399 -6.33 24.24 -15.50
C PRO A 399 -6.38 25.31 -14.38
N ALA A 400 -7.22 25.10 -13.35
CA ALA A 400 -7.27 25.92 -12.14
C ALA A 400 -6.22 25.52 -11.09
N VAL A 401 -5.61 24.33 -11.21
CA VAL A 401 -4.50 23.87 -10.37
C VAL A 401 -3.21 24.44 -10.98
N GLY A 402 -2.39 25.14 -10.18
CA GLY A 402 -1.15 25.72 -10.67
C GLY A 402 -0.10 24.64 -10.92
N ASP A 403 0.82 24.85 -11.87
CA ASP A 403 1.90 23.90 -12.16
C ASP A 403 2.83 23.65 -10.95
N ASP A 404 2.81 24.53 -9.94
CA ASP A 404 3.56 24.44 -8.69
C ASP A 404 2.81 23.68 -7.56
N ASP A 405 1.57 23.26 -7.76
CA ASP A 405 0.79 22.56 -6.74
C ASP A 405 1.17 21.06 -6.71
N GLU A 406 1.78 20.59 -5.62
CA GLU A 406 2.10 19.17 -5.42
C GLU A 406 0.81 18.33 -5.34
N VAL A 407 0.65 17.40 -6.29
CA VAL A 407 -0.48 16.47 -6.33
C VAL A 407 -0.18 15.24 -5.49
N SER A 408 -1.07 14.95 -4.52
CA SER A 408 -0.94 13.77 -3.66
C SER A 408 -1.09 12.46 -4.45
N LEU A 409 -0.13 11.54 -4.28
CA LEU A 409 -0.14 10.19 -4.85
C LEU A 409 -1.30 9.31 -4.32
N GLY A 410 -1.93 9.72 -3.21
CA GLY A 410 -3.12 9.07 -2.65
C GLY A 410 -4.40 9.26 -3.47
N ILE A 411 -4.39 10.16 -4.49
CA ILE A 411 -5.46 10.51 -5.44
C ILE A 411 -6.76 11.06 -4.82
N LEU A 412 -7.23 10.51 -3.70
CA LEU A 412 -8.50 10.86 -3.07
C LEU A 412 -8.41 12.13 -2.20
N SER A 413 -9.38 13.02 -2.36
CA SER A 413 -9.56 14.19 -1.51
C SER A 413 -10.10 13.80 -0.12
N SER A 414 -9.87 14.66 0.88
CA SER A 414 -10.36 14.43 2.25
C SER A 414 -11.87 14.25 2.32
N ALA A 415 -12.63 14.99 1.51
CA ALA A 415 -14.08 14.89 1.44
C ALA A 415 -14.55 13.51 0.92
N HIS A 416 -13.91 12.98 -0.12
CA HIS A 416 -14.24 11.66 -0.65
C HIS A 416 -13.76 10.53 0.27
N ILE A 417 -12.63 10.70 0.98
CA ILE A 417 -12.19 9.75 2.01
C ILE A 417 -13.24 9.63 3.12
N GLU A 418 -13.74 10.76 3.62
CA GLU A 418 -14.82 10.76 4.62
C GLU A 418 -16.09 10.07 4.09
N LEU A 419 -16.55 10.42 2.89
CA LEU A 419 -17.73 9.78 2.27
C LEU A 419 -17.59 8.26 2.16
N ILE A 420 -16.45 7.78 1.66
CA ILE A 420 -16.20 6.35 1.44
C ILE A 420 -16.05 5.59 2.77
N ASN A 421 -15.41 6.18 3.79
CA ASN A 421 -15.35 5.61 5.14
C ASN A 421 -16.75 5.41 5.72
N GLU A 422 -17.59 6.44 5.57
CA GLU A 422 -18.94 6.46 6.10
C GLU A 422 -19.85 5.47 5.35
N VAL A 423 -19.70 5.33 4.04
CA VAL A 423 -20.41 4.30 3.27
C VAL A 423 -19.92 2.90 3.62
N ALA A 424 -18.60 2.68 3.74
CA ALA A 424 -18.03 1.39 4.12
C ALA A 424 -18.58 0.90 5.46
N LEU A 425 -18.60 1.79 6.46
CA LEU A 425 -19.13 1.47 7.78
C LEU A 425 -20.59 1.04 7.69
N ARG A 426 -21.44 1.76 6.93
CA ARG A 426 -22.90 1.53 6.87
C ARG A 426 -23.27 0.32 6.03
N TRP A 427 -22.48 0.02 5.02
CA TRP A 427 -22.64 -1.15 4.15
C TRP A 427 -21.84 -2.37 4.62
N ARG A 428 -21.20 -2.30 5.79
CA ARG A 428 -20.40 -3.37 6.41
C ARG A 428 -19.29 -3.90 5.50
N ILE A 429 -18.55 -2.98 4.89
CA ILE A 429 -17.39 -3.30 4.06
C ILE A 429 -16.15 -3.39 4.95
N GLY A 430 -15.57 -4.59 5.07
CA GLY A 430 -14.38 -4.82 5.87
C GLY A 430 -13.13 -4.14 5.32
N GLN A 431 -12.23 -3.70 6.21
CA GLN A 431 -10.98 -3.04 5.84
C GLN A 431 -10.12 -3.80 4.81
N PRO A 432 -9.94 -5.14 4.92
CA PRO A 432 -9.23 -5.94 3.90
C PRO A 432 -9.73 -5.71 2.47
N TYR A 433 -11.05 -5.81 2.25
CA TYR A 433 -11.64 -5.55 0.94
C TYR A 433 -11.40 -4.12 0.47
N ARG A 434 -11.45 -3.12 1.36
CA ARG A 434 -11.35 -1.71 1.00
C ARG A 434 -9.99 -1.38 0.40
N VAL A 435 -8.91 -1.83 1.05
CA VAL A 435 -7.54 -1.60 0.56
C VAL A 435 -7.25 -2.41 -0.71
N ALA A 436 -7.74 -3.66 -0.80
CA ALA A 436 -7.63 -4.47 -2.01
C ALA A 436 -8.40 -3.83 -3.19
N CYS A 437 -9.61 -3.35 -2.95
CA CYS A 437 -10.44 -2.67 -3.94
C CYS A 437 -9.78 -1.38 -4.44
N PHE A 438 -9.14 -0.62 -3.55
CA PHE A 438 -8.38 0.58 -3.94
C PHE A 438 -7.21 0.22 -4.87
N LEU A 439 -6.41 -0.80 -4.51
CA LEU A 439 -5.31 -1.28 -5.35
C LEU A 439 -5.80 -1.79 -6.72
N ASP A 440 -6.91 -2.52 -6.78
CA ASP A 440 -7.48 -2.98 -8.06
C ASP A 440 -7.89 -1.82 -8.97
N ILE A 441 -8.46 -0.76 -8.41
CA ILE A 441 -8.82 0.42 -9.20
C ILE A 441 -7.56 1.16 -9.65
N VAL A 442 -6.61 1.42 -8.74
CA VAL A 442 -5.33 2.07 -9.10
C VAL A 442 -4.61 1.29 -10.21
N ARG A 443 -4.58 -0.05 -10.14
CA ARG A 443 -4.04 -0.90 -11.22
C ARG A 443 -4.73 -0.62 -12.55
N GLN A 444 -6.08 -0.62 -12.57
CA GLN A 444 -6.84 -0.39 -13.80
C GLN A 444 -6.59 1.00 -14.40
N PHE A 445 -6.47 2.03 -13.56
CA PHE A 445 -6.13 3.38 -14.02
C PHE A 445 -4.70 3.45 -14.55
N TYR A 446 -3.76 2.74 -13.90
CA TYR A 446 -2.37 2.64 -14.38
C TYR A 446 -2.30 1.95 -15.74
N GLU A 447 -3.01 0.83 -15.93
CA GLU A 447 -3.09 0.13 -17.22
C GLU A 447 -3.68 0.99 -18.35
N ARG A 448 -4.49 2.00 -18.01
CA ARG A 448 -5.04 2.99 -18.96
C ARG A 448 -4.14 4.22 -19.13
N ASN A 449 -3.00 4.28 -18.44
CA ASN A 449 -2.11 5.45 -18.38
C ASN A 449 -2.77 6.72 -17.81
N GLU A 450 -3.76 6.56 -16.92
CA GLU A 450 -4.47 7.68 -16.29
C GLU A 450 -3.80 8.14 -14.98
N VAL A 451 -2.93 7.31 -14.40
CA VAL A 451 -2.17 7.61 -13.17
C VAL A 451 -0.69 7.23 -13.34
N PRO A 452 0.24 7.91 -12.65
CA PRO A 452 1.65 7.56 -12.69
C PRO A 452 1.92 6.23 -11.98
N LEU A 453 3.07 5.62 -12.31
CA LEU A 453 3.53 4.37 -11.71
C LEU A 453 3.58 4.43 -10.17
N GLU A 454 3.98 5.58 -9.61
CA GLU A 454 4.18 5.79 -8.17
C GLU A 454 2.90 5.59 -7.33
N CYS A 455 1.72 5.70 -7.93
CA CYS A 455 0.46 5.40 -7.25
C CYS A 455 0.32 3.91 -6.89
N VAL A 456 0.95 3.01 -7.65
CA VAL A 456 0.84 1.56 -7.40
C VAL A 456 1.61 1.14 -6.13
N PRO A 457 2.89 1.51 -5.94
CA PRO A 457 3.61 1.29 -4.67
C PRO A 457 2.88 1.89 -3.46
N GLU A 458 2.29 3.08 -3.59
CA GLU A 458 1.52 3.69 -2.50
C GLU A 458 0.28 2.87 -2.12
N ALA A 459 -0.46 2.37 -3.12
CA ALA A 459 -1.58 1.47 -2.88
C ALA A 459 -1.13 0.13 -2.25
N LEU A 460 0.02 -0.42 -2.65
CA LEU A 460 0.62 -1.61 -2.03
C LEU A 460 1.04 -1.36 -0.58
N GLN A 461 1.51 -0.16 -0.25
CA GLN A 461 1.84 0.20 1.13
C GLN A 461 0.61 0.18 2.04
N ASN A 462 -0.57 0.55 1.52
CA ASN A 462 -1.82 0.44 2.27
C ASN A 462 -2.19 -1.03 2.58
N ILE A 463 -1.94 -1.96 1.66
CA ILE A 463 -2.08 -3.40 1.93
C ILE A 463 -1.11 -3.82 3.04
N THR A 464 0.17 -3.49 2.89
CA THR A 464 1.23 -3.84 3.85
C THR A 464 0.90 -3.34 5.26
N ARG A 465 0.35 -2.12 5.38
CA ARG A 465 -0.12 -1.58 6.65
C ARG A 465 -1.21 -2.44 7.28
N VAL A 466 -2.25 -2.80 6.52
CA VAL A 466 -3.35 -3.62 7.03
C VAL A 466 -2.89 -5.04 7.37
N THR A 467 -1.99 -5.64 6.59
CA THR A 467 -1.42 -6.97 6.88
C THR A 467 -0.57 -6.97 8.14
N ASN A 468 0.13 -5.87 8.44
CA ASN A 468 0.88 -5.72 9.70
C ASN A 468 -0.03 -5.51 10.92
N GLU A 469 -1.21 -4.92 10.73
CA GLU A 469 -2.19 -4.71 11.80
C GLU A 469 -3.04 -5.98 12.06
N VAL A 470 -3.43 -6.66 10.98
CA VAL A 470 -4.25 -7.87 11.00
C VAL A 470 -3.61 -8.90 10.08
N GLU A 471 -3.06 -9.93 10.70
CA GLU A 471 -2.50 -11.10 10.02
C GLU A 471 -3.43 -11.62 8.91
N ILE A 472 -2.84 -12.02 7.79
CA ILE A 472 -3.58 -12.41 6.60
C ILE A 472 -4.47 -13.64 6.84
N GLU A 473 -4.12 -14.54 7.75
CA GLU A 473 -4.97 -15.70 8.10
C GLU A 473 -6.24 -15.30 8.86
N LYS A 474 -6.35 -14.05 9.32
CA LYS A 474 -7.57 -13.51 9.96
C LYS A 474 -8.50 -12.83 8.95
N TRP A 475 -8.08 -12.69 7.70
CA TRP A 475 -8.90 -12.09 6.66
C TRP A 475 -9.98 -13.07 6.17
N PRO A 476 -11.13 -12.57 5.70
CA PRO A 476 -12.12 -13.40 5.02
C PRO A 476 -11.53 -14.05 3.76
N LYS A 477 -11.86 -15.32 3.49
CA LYS A 477 -11.37 -16.08 2.32
C LYS A 477 -11.55 -15.30 1.01
N GLN A 478 -12.76 -14.74 0.83
CA GLN A 478 -13.12 -13.99 -0.37
C GLN A 478 -12.30 -12.69 -0.54
N ASP A 479 -11.75 -12.12 0.53
CA ASP A 479 -10.88 -10.93 0.46
C ASP A 479 -9.45 -11.33 0.12
N VAL A 480 -8.97 -12.46 0.67
CA VAL A 480 -7.66 -13.03 0.33
C VAL A 480 -7.63 -13.47 -1.14
N ASP A 481 -8.66 -14.18 -1.61
CA ASP A 481 -8.76 -14.61 -3.01
C ASP A 481 -8.84 -13.42 -3.99
N TYR A 482 -9.53 -12.36 -3.57
CA TYR A 482 -9.59 -11.12 -4.34
C TYR A 482 -8.22 -10.43 -4.41
N LEU A 483 -7.51 -10.33 -3.29
CA LEU A 483 -6.15 -9.79 -3.25
C LEU A 483 -5.18 -10.62 -4.11
N ALA A 484 -5.23 -11.96 -3.99
CA ALA A 484 -4.41 -12.87 -4.78
C ALA A 484 -4.64 -12.69 -6.29
N THR A 485 -5.91 -12.52 -6.70
CA THR A 485 -6.25 -12.20 -8.10
C THR A 485 -5.65 -10.86 -8.54
N ILE A 486 -5.69 -9.83 -7.70
CA ILE A 486 -5.10 -8.52 -8.01
C ILE A 486 -3.58 -8.63 -8.15
N TYR A 487 -2.93 -9.37 -7.25
CA TYR A 487 -1.50 -9.64 -7.26
C TYR A 487 -1.05 -10.43 -8.50
N GLY A 488 -1.79 -11.48 -8.90
CA GLY A 488 -1.53 -12.20 -10.15
C GLY A 488 -1.61 -11.30 -11.38
N ASN A 489 -2.56 -10.37 -11.41
CA ASN A 489 -2.68 -9.37 -12.49
C ASN A 489 -1.53 -8.36 -12.47
N LEU A 490 -1.19 -7.79 -11.31
CA LEU A 490 -0.04 -6.90 -11.16
C LEU A 490 1.26 -7.58 -11.60
N PHE A 491 1.47 -8.82 -11.16
CA PHE A 491 2.63 -9.62 -11.56
C PHE A 491 2.67 -9.78 -13.07
N SER A 492 1.56 -10.13 -13.72
CA SER A 492 1.45 -10.23 -15.18
C SER A 492 1.82 -8.92 -15.87
N THR A 493 1.20 -7.82 -15.46
CA THR A 493 1.38 -6.50 -16.06
C THR A 493 2.83 -6.05 -15.94
N PHE A 494 3.44 -6.11 -14.75
CA PHE A 494 4.81 -5.66 -14.54
C PHE A 494 5.87 -6.57 -15.14
N LEU A 495 5.58 -7.87 -15.27
CA LEU A 495 6.45 -8.81 -15.96
C LEU A 495 6.48 -8.52 -17.47
N SER A 496 5.36 -8.14 -18.09
CA SER A 496 5.33 -7.67 -19.48
C SER A 496 6.10 -6.35 -19.67
N HIS A 497 6.03 -5.41 -18.71
CA HIS A 497 6.85 -4.20 -18.77
C HIS A 497 8.35 -4.50 -18.66
N LEU A 498 8.73 -5.43 -17.77
CA LEU A 498 10.10 -5.92 -17.67
C LEU A 498 10.57 -6.55 -18.99
N TYR A 499 9.74 -7.40 -19.60
CA TYR A 499 10.00 -8.01 -20.92
C TYR A 499 10.33 -6.95 -21.99
N HIS A 500 9.50 -5.91 -22.10
CA HIS A 500 9.72 -4.85 -23.10
C HIS A 500 10.92 -3.96 -22.78
N THR A 501 11.18 -3.69 -21.50
CA THR A 501 12.33 -2.86 -21.12
C THR A 501 13.65 -3.54 -21.46
N LEU A 502 13.69 -4.88 -21.43
CA LEU A 502 14.84 -5.70 -21.81
C LEU A 502 15.19 -5.65 -23.30
N ASP A 503 14.32 -5.14 -24.18
CA ASP A 503 14.71 -4.84 -25.58
C ASP A 503 15.85 -3.81 -25.66
N GLY A 504 16.08 -3.02 -24.61
CA GLY A 504 17.16 -2.04 -24.52
C GLY A 504 18.56 -2.62 -24.26
N LEU A 505 18.72 -3.95 -24.18
CA LEU A 505 20.02 -4.58 -23.98
C LEU A 505 20.97 -4.31 -25.16
N PRO A 506 22.28 -4.08 -24.91
CA PRO A 506 22.97 -4.12 -23.61
C PRO A 506 23.00 -2.78 -22.85
N GLN A 507 22.32 -1.72 -23.31
CA GLN A 507 22.48 -0.36 -22.77
C GLN A 507 21.52 0.02 -21.63
N ILE A 508 20.71 -0.93 -21.17
CA ILE A 508 19.71 -0.76 -20.10
C ILE A 508 20.32 -0.35 -18.76
N LYS A 509 19.69 0.61 -18.04
CA LYS A 509 20.17 1.07 -16.73
C LYS A 509 19.37 0.40 -15.59
N PRO A 510 19.97 0.22 -14.40
CA PRO A 510 19.25 -0.30 -13.24
C PRO A 510 18.05 0.56 -12.83
N SER A 511 18.13 1.89 -13.00
CA SER A 511 17.03 2.82 -12.74
C SER A 511 15.78 2.53 -13.57
N ASP A 512 15.96 1.98 -14.78
CA ASP A 512 14.86 1.74 -15.71
C ASP A 512 14.09 0.47 -15.34
N LEU A 513 14.72 -0.43 -14.57
CA LEU A 513 14.13 -1.70 -14.10
C LEU A 513 13.67 -1.65 -12.65
N ALA A 514 14.33 -0.86 -11.81
CA ALA A 514 14.11 -0.83 -10.36
C ALA A 514 12.64 -0.67 -9.95
N PRO A 515 11.83 0.24 -10.56
CA PRO A 515 10.43 0.39 -10.19
C PRO A 515 9.62 -0.90 -10.41
N TYR A 516 9.82 -1.58 -11.54
CA TYR A 516 9.12 -2.82 -11.86
C TYR A 516 9.56 -3.98 -10.98
N LEU A 517 10.88 -4.10 -10.74
CA LEU A 517 11.43 -5.15 -9.87
C LEU A 517 10.92 -5.03 -8.44
N SER A 518 10.86 -3.81 -7.89
CA SER A 518 10.36 -3.59 -6.53
C SER A 518 8.92 -4.07 -6.34
N ILE A 519 8.05 -3.83 -7.33
CA ILE A 519 6.66 -4.28 -7.30
C ILE A 519 6.58 -5.81 -7.45
N LEU A 520 7.35 -6.39 -8.38
CA LEU A 520 7.40 -7.84 -8.58
C LEU A 520 7.89 -8.57 -7.32
N GLU A 521 8.86 -8.01 -6.61
CA GLU A 521 9.38 -8.54 -5.34
C GLU A 521 8.32 -8.48 -4.24
N ILE A 522 7.67 -7.33 -4.02
CA ILE A 522 6.58 -7.19 -3.03
C ILE A 522 5.48 -8.23 -3.28
N VAL A 523 5.06 -8.38 -4.54
CA VAL A 523 3.98 -9.29 -4.90
C VAL A 523 4.41 -10.76 -4.74
N ARG A 524 5.64 -11.11 -5.14
CA ARG A 524 6.19 -12.47 -4.98
C ARG A 524 6.34 -12.84 -3.50
N ASP A 525 6.95 -11.95 -2.71
CA ASP A 525 7.29 -12.21 -1.32
C ASP A 525 6.05 -12.27 -0.41
N SER A 526 4.89 -11.82 -0.91
CA SER A 526 3.60 -11.99 -0.23
C SER A 526 3.13 -13.44 -0.09
N GLY A 527 3.65 -14.36 -0.89
CA GLY A 527 3.22 -15.78 -0.93
C GLY A 527 1.82 -16.03 -1.50
N LEU A 528 1.09 -14.99 -1.94
CA LEU A 528 -0.27 -15.14 -2.47
C LEU A 528 -0.33 -15.59 -3.93
N LEU A 529 0.78 -15.49 -4.67
CA LEU A 529 0.85 -15.91 -6.08
C LEU A 529 0.63 -17.41 -6.25
N GLU A 530 1.03 -18.23 -5.28
CA GLU A 530 0.87 -19.70 -5.31
C GLU A 530 -0.60 -20.12 -5.40
N ARG A 531 -1.53 -19.28 -4.91
CA ARG A 531 -2.97 -19.57 -4.95
C ARG A 531 -3.59 -19.41 -6.34
N TYR A 532 -2.92 -18.77 -7.30
CA TYR A 532 -3.50 -18.44 -8.61
C TYR A 532 -3.08 -19.41 -9.73
N ASP A 533 -2.31 -20.48 -9.45
CA ASP A 533 -1.82 -21.41 -10.49
C ASP A 533 -1.13 -20.67 -11.67
N VAL A 534 -0.53 -19.50 -11.41
CA VAL A 534 0.36 -18.88 -12.40
C VAL A 534 1.64 -19.70 -12.38
N ASP A 535 2.00 -20.32 -13.50
CA ASP A 535 3.35 -20.83 -13.66
C ASP A 535 4.32 -19.65 -13.80
N VAL A 536 4.72 -19.11 -12.64
CA VAL A 536 5.73 -18.06 -12.51
C VAL A 536 7.03 -18.50 -13.19
N SER A 537 7.35 -19.80 -13.13
CA SER A 537 8.54 -20.37 -13.75
C SER A 537 8.47 -20.29 -15.27
N GLN A 538 7.32 -20.64 -15.87
CA GLN A 538 7.10 -20.52 -17.31
C GLN A 538 7.31 -19.07 -17.78
N ARG A 539 6.73 -18.10 -17.08
CA ARG A 539 6.85 -16.69 -17.48
C ARG A 539 8.24 -16.12 -17.28
N ILE A 540 8.96 -16.55 -16.24
CA ILE A 540 10.39 -16.23 -16.08
C ILE A 540 11.18 -16.82 -17.24
N ALA A 541 10.88 -18.06 -17.66
CA ALA A 541 11.53 -18.69 -18.82
C ALA A 541 11.27 -17.93 -20.12
N GLU A 542 10.08 -17.36 -20.32
CA GLU A 542 9.76 -16.47 -21.44
C GLU A 542 10.67 -15.22 -21.44
N ILE A 543 10.92 -14.61 -20.28
CA ILE A 543 11.87 -13.50 -20.17
C ILE A 543 13.31 -13.95 -20.46
N GLN A 544 13.72 -15.12 -19.96
CA GLN A 544 15.06 -15.65 -20.27
C GLN A 544 15.25 -15.82 -21.79
N ASN A 545 14.25 -16.35 -22.48
CA ASN A 545 14.27 -16.49 -23.94
C ASN A 545 14.31 -15.12 -24.64
N GLN A 546 13.58 -14.13 -24.14
CA GLN A 546 13.65 -12.77 -24.68
C GLN A 546 15.05 -12.16 -24.53
N VAL A 547 15.71 -12.33 -23.39
CA VAL A 547 17.11 -11.86 -23.21
C VAL A 547 18.04 -12.54 -24.22
N ARG A 548 17.85 -13.85 -24.47
CA ARG A 548 18.62 -14.59 -25.49
C ARG A 548 18.36 -14.05 -26.90
N ASP A 549 17.11 -13.83 -27.26
CA ASP A 549 16.71 -13.35 -28.59
C ASP A 549 17.20 -11.91 -28.84
N VAL A 550 17.06 -11.02 -27.86
CA VAL A 550 17.60 -9.65 -27.93
C VAL A 550 19.13 -9.69 -28.08
N SER A 551 19.81 -10.56 -27.31
CA SER A 551 21.26 -10.71 -27.35
C SER A 551 21.76 -11.23 -28.71
N ALA A 552 21.05 -12.19 -29.31
CA ALA A 552 21.31 -12.70 -30.65
C ALA A 552 21.10 -11.62 -31.72
N ARG A 553 19.98 -10.89 -31.67
CA ARG A 553 19.68 -9.79 -32.59
C ARG A 553 20.73 -8.69 -32.52
N PHE A 554 21.11 -8.26 -31.31
CA PHE A 554 22.16 -7.28 -31.12
C PHE A 554 23.50 -7.73 -31.71
N TYR A 555 23.89 -8.98 -31.43
CA TYR A 555 25.12 -9.57 -31.96
C TYR A 555 25.14 -9.52 -33.51
N SER A 556 24.08 -10.02 -34.15
CA SER A 556 23.99 -10.09 -35.61
C SER A 556 24.02 -8.71 -36.26
N LEU A 557 23.26 -7.75 -35.73
CA LEU A 557 23.25 -6.38 -36.23
C LEU A 557 24.62 -5.71 -36.05
N LYS A 558 25.26 -5.92 -34.90
CA LYS A 558 26.56 -5.30 -34.61
C LYS A 558 27.67 -5.88 -35.48
N LEU A 559 27.70 -7.19 -35.68
CA LEU A 559 28.67 -7.81 -36.58
C LEU A 559 28.47 -7.34 -38.02
N GLN A 560 27.22 -7.24 -38.49
CA GLN A 560 26.92 -6.72 -39.81
C GLN A 560 27.39 -5.27 -39.98
N GLU A 561 27.17 -4.42 -38.98
CA GLU A 561 27.70 -3.05 -38.94
C GLU A 561 29.23 -3.04 -39.08
N LEU A 562 29.92 -3.85 -38.27
CA LEU A 562 31.39 -3.95 -38.29
C LEU A 562 31.93 -4.49 -39.62
N GLN A 563 31.23 -5.43 -40.26
CA GLN A 563 31.59 -5.98 -41.57
C GLN A 563 31.33 -5.00 -42.72
N SER A 564 30.38 -4.07 -42.56
CA SER A 564 30.07 -3.05 -43.57
C SER A 564 31.11 -1.93 -43.64
N ALA A 565 31.96 -1.82 -42.61
CA ALA A 565 33.01 -0.80 -42.56
C ALA A 565 34.06 -1.02 -43.67
N PRO A 566 34.57 0.05 -44.30
CA PRO A 566 35.54 -0.07 -45.39
C PRO A 566 36.86 -0.65 -44.87
N GLY A 567 37.30 -1.76 -45.47
CA GLY A 567 38.59 -2.38 -45.16
C GLY A 567 38.75 -3.75 -45.83
N VAL A 568 39.99 -4.12 -46.18
CA VAL A 568 40.31 -5.44 -46.75
C VAL A 568 40.54 -6.50 -45.67
N ASN A 569 40.85 -6.07 -44.44
CA ASN A 569 41.18 -6.97 -43.34
C ASN A 569 39.93 -7.60 -42.74
N ARG A 570 39.67 -8.86 -43.11
CA ARG A 570 38.52 -9.63 -42.62
C ARG A 570 38.63 -10.11 -41.16
N ALA A 571 39.82 -10.08 -40.57
CA ALA A 571 40.00 -10.40 -39.15
C ALA A 571 39.57 -9.25 -38.24
N LEU A 572 39.65 -8.01 -38.72
CA LEU A 572 39.37 -6.81 -37.92
C LEU A 572 37.91 -6.76 -37.40
N PRO A 573 36.85 -6.98 -38.22
CA PRO A 573 35.48 -7.01 -37.69
C PRO A 573 35.27 -8.05 -36.58
N LEU A 574 35.90 -9.24 -36.71
CA LEU A 574 35.82 -10.29 -35.70
C LEU A 574 36.54 -9.88 -34.40
N LEU A 575 37.72 -9.26 -34.50
CA LEU A 575 38.44 -8.71 -33.35
C LEU A 575 37.63 -7.64 -32.63
N LEU A 576 37.09 -6.67 -33.37
CA LEU A 576 36.24 -5.61 -32.81
C LEU A 576 34.98 -6.19 -32.16
N MET A 577 34.42 -7.26 -32.72
CA MET A 577 33.29 -7.94 -32.11
C MET A 577 33.66 -8.58 -30.76
N THR A 578 34.85 -9.17 -30.62
CA THR A 578 35.31 -9.68 -29.31
C THR A 578 35.42 -8.57 -28.27
N ASP A 579 35.87 -7.38 -28.66
CA ASP A 579 35.95 -6.20 -27.78
C ASP A 579 34.57 -5.73 -27.36
N GLU A 580 33.61 -5.73 -28.28
CA GLU A 580 32.24 -5.31 -28.00
C GLU A 580 31.52 -6.31 -27.06
N VAL A 581 31.70 -7.62 -27.26
CA VAL A 581 31.16 -8.64 -26.34
C VAL A 581 31.73 -8.47 -24.93
N GLU A 582 33.05 -8.34 -24.79
CA GLU A 582 33.70 -8.16 -23.48
C GLU A 582 33.28 -6.85 -22.80
N LYS A 583 33.22 -5.76 -23.57
CA LYS A 583 32.79 -4.45 -23.07
C LYS A 583 31.35 -4.50 -22.55
N ASN A 584 30.45 -5.13 -23.28
CA ASN A 584 29.04 -5.22 -22.88
C ASN A 584 28.85 -6.15 -21.68
N ALA A 585 29.58 -7.28 -21.63
CA ALA A 585 29.59 -8.16 -20.46
C ALA A 585 30.04 -7.40 -19.19
N LYS A 586 31.15 -6.66 -19.25
CA LYS A 586 31.62 -5.84 -18.12
C LYS A 586 30.64 -4.72 -17.73
N LEU A 587 30.01 -4.11 -18.72
CA LEU A 587 29.03 -3.04 -18.48
C LEU A 587 27.79 -3.60 -17.77
N LEU A 588 27.30 -4.76 -18.19
CA LEU A 588 26.13 -5.41 -17.59
C LEU A 588 26.48 -5.99 -16.22
N ASP A 589 27.63 -6.63 -16.04
CA ASP A 589 28.11 -7.13 -14.74
C ASP A 589 28.23 -6.01 -13.70
N LYS A 590 28.72 -4.83 -14.11
CA LYS A 590 28.75 -3.65 -13.24
C LYS A 590 27.36 -3.13 -12.87
N ARG A 591 26.38 -3.25 -13.77
CA ARG A 591 25.01 -2.72 -13.58
C ARG A 591 24.10 -3.71 -12.83
N PHE A 592 24.29 -4.99 -13.07
CA PHE A 592 23.47 -6.11 -12.59
C PHE A 592 24.39 -7.23 -12.06
N PRO A 593 25.04 -7.01 -10.90
CA PRO A 593 25.94 -8.01 -10.32
C PRO A 593 25.20 -9.22 -9.74
N GLU A 594 23.91 -9.07 -9.43
CA GLU A 594 23.05 -10.14 -8.91
C GLU A 594 21.96 -10.49 -9.92
N PRO A 595 21.55 -11.77 -10.00
CA PRO A 595 20.45 -12.20 -10.87
C PRO A 595 19.13 -11.50 -10.51
N LEU A 596 18.46 -10.92 -11.50
CA LEU A 596 17.15 -10.29 -11.27
C LEU A 596 16.13 -11.37 -10.87
N LEU A 597 15.30 -11.07 -9.88
CA LEU A 597 14.34 -12.02 -9.30
C LEU A 597 14.96 -13.36 -8.85
N GLY A 598 16.28 -13.40 -8.64
CA GLY A 598 17.05 -14.60 -8.27
C GLY A 598 17.29 -15.61 -9.40
N HIS A 599 16.76 -15.38 -10.61
CA HIS A 599 16.77 -16.37 -11.71
C HIS A 599 17.22 -15.79 -13.07
N LEU A 600 17.29 -14.47 -13.20
CA LEU A 600 17.60 -13.78 -14.45
C LEU A 600 19.01 -13.17 -14.38
N ASP A 601 20.03 -14.00 -14.63
CA ASP A 601 21.39 -13.51 -14.83
C ASP A 601 21.56 -13.02 -16.27
N ILE A 602 21.47 -11.70 -16.45
CA ILE A 602 21.55 -11.05 -17.77
C ILE A 602 22.92 -11.31 -18.42
N VAL A 603 24.00 -11.31 -17.65
CA VAL A 603 25.36 -11.48 -18.18
C VAL A 603 25.55 -12.91 -18.68
N SER A 604 25.15 -13.89 -17.86
CA SER A 604 25.19 -15.30 -18.26
C SER A 604 24.34 -15.55 -19.50
N LEU A 605 23.09 -15.08 -19.55
CA LEU A 605 22.18 -15.30 -20.68
C LEU A 605 22.70 -14.66 -21.98
N MET A 606 23.31 -13.48 -21.89
CA MET A 606 23.92 -12.81 -23.03
C MET A 606 25.13 -13.61 -23.57
N LEU A 607 26.04 -14.02 -22.69
CA LEU A 607 27.25 -14.76 -23.08
C LEU A 607 26.95 -16.17 -23.56
N GLU A 608 25.91 -16.81 -23.01
CA GLU A 608 25.37 -18.09 -23.46
C GLU A 608 25.04 -18.08 -24.95
N VAL A 609 24.60 -16.93 -25.48
CA VAL A 609 24.22 -16.77 -26.89
C VAL A 609 25.35 -16.20 -27.73
N GLN A 610 25.96 -15.08 -27.31
CA GLN A 610 26.86 -14.33 -28.19
C GLN A 610 28.19 -15.05 -28.46
N ILE A 611 28.72 -15.80 -27.49
CA ILE A 611 29.98 -16.51 -27.67
C ILE A 611 29.82 -17.65 -28.68
N PRO A 612 28.82 -18.55 -28.59
CA PRO A 612 28.57 -19.54 -29.64
C PRO A 612 28.38 -18.95 -31.03
N HIS A 613 27.63 -17.85 -31.17
CA HIS A 613 27.46 -17.17 -32.47
C HIS A 613 28.80 -16.67 -33.02
N PHE A 614 29.63 -16.07 -32.18
CA PHE A 614 31.00 -15.67 -32.56
C PHE A 614 31.85 -16.85 -33.04
N LEU A 615 31.81 -17.98 -32.34
CA LEU A 615 32.58 -19.16 -32.75
C LEU A 615 32.09 -19.72 -34.08
N MET A 616 30.78 -19.68 -34.34
CA MET A 616 30.20 -20.09 -35.62
C MET A 616 30.68 -19.19 -36.75
N ASP A 617 30.61 -17.86 -36.59
CA ASP A 617 31.10 -16.91 -37.59
C ASP A 617 32.62 -17.02 -37.82
N LEU A 618 33.38 -17.32 -36.77
CA LEU A 618 34.81 -17.56 -36.86
C LEU A 618 35.11 -18.83 -37.67
N ASP A 619 34.35 -19.91 -37.47
CA ASP A 619 34.51 -21.15 -38.24
C ASP A 619 34.07 -20.97 -39.71
N ASP A 620 32.96 -20.26 -39.95
CA ASP A 620 32.49 -19.94 -41.30
C ASP A 620 33.48 -19.09 -42.11
N SER A 621 34.24 -18.23 -41.41
CA SER A 621 35.27 -17.39 -42.02
C SER A 621 36.63 -18.07 -42.19
N LYS A 622 36.81 -19.30 -41.66
CA LYS A 622 38.09 -20.03 -41.63
C LYS A 622 38.84 -20.06 -42.96
N ARG A 623 38.16 -20.46 -44.04
CA ARG A 623 38.79 -20.61 -45.37
C ARG A 623 39.26 -19.27 -45.92
N LYS A 624 38.38 -18.26 -45.85
CA LYS A 624 38.64 -16.91 -46.35
C LYS A 624 39.76 -16.23 -45.57
N LEU A 625 39.75 -16.33 -44.24
CA LEU A 625 40.81 -15.80 -43.37
C LEU A 625 42.16 -16.44 -43.69
N PHE A 626 42.19 -17.75 -43.92
CA PHE A 626 43.43 -18.44 -44.28
C PHE A 626 43.97 -17.96 -45.62
N GLU A 627 43.15 -17.91 -46.67
CA GLU A 627 43.54 -17.41 -48.00
C GLU A 627 44.06 -15.97 -47.93
N ASP A 628 43.30 -15.06 -47.31
CA ASP A 628 43.64 -13.63 -47.23
C ASP A 628 44.90 -13.37 -46.38
N SER A 629 45.22 -14.27 -45.44
CA SER A 629 46.46 -14.21 -44.64
C SER A 629 47.71 -14.71 -45.38
N MET A 630 47.52 -15.40 -46.52
CA MET A 630 48.59 -16.02 -47.30
C MET A 630 48.76 -15.41 -48.70
N ASN A 631 47.93 -14.43 -49.06
CA ASN A 631 47.97 -13.77 -50.35
C ASN A 631 49.11 -12.76 -50.48
N GLY A 632 50.14 -13.13 -51.26
CA GLY A 632 51.15 -12.18 -51.75
C GLY A 632 52.15 -11.67 -50.71
N PRO A 633 53.02 -10.70 -51.10
CA PRO A 633 54.04 -10.14 -50.22
C PRO A 633 53.47 -9.26 -49.10
N THR A 634 52.25 -8.74 -49.27
CA THR A 634 51.49 -7.94 -48.29
C THR A 634 50.10 -8.56 -48.14
N PRO A 635 49.90 -9.48 -47.18
CA PRO A 635 48.62 -10.13 -46.98
C PRO A 635 47.55 -9.13 -46.52
N ASP A 636 46.32 -9.31 -47.02
CA ASP A 636 45.16 -8.49 -46.65
C ASP A 636 44.79 -8.67 -45.17
N VAL A 637 45.10 -9.85 -44.62
CA VAL A 637 44.98 -10.15 -43.18
C VAL A 637 46.37 -10.36 -42.57
N PRO A 638 46.86 -9.42 -41.75
CA PRO A 638 48.12 -9.58 -41.03
C PRO A 638 48.11 -10.79 -40.08
N ILE A 639 49.22 -11.53 -40.03
CA ILE A 639 49.36 -12.68 -39.11
C ILE A 639 49.25 -12.26 -37.63
N GLN A 640 49.62 -11.02 -37.30
CA GLN A 640 49.46 -10.46 -35.95
C GLN A 640 47.98 -10.44 -35.53
N ASP A 641 47.07 -10.16 -36.46
CA ASP A 641 45.64 -10.09 -36.19
C ASP A 641 45.05 -11.49 -36.01
N ILE A 642 45.57 -12.49 -36.72
CA ILE A 642 45.24 -13.91 -36.48
C ILE A 642 45.69 -14.35 -35.07
N PHE A 643 46.90 -13.97 -34.65
CA PHE A 643 47.36 -14.27 -33.28
C PHE A 643 46.58 -13.49 -32.21
N ALA A 644 46.13 -12.27 -32.53
CA ALA A 644 45.21 -11.54 -31.69
C ALA A 644 43.88 -12.31 -31.58
N LEU A 645 43.31 -12.77 -32.70
CA LEU A 645 42.08 -13.58 -32.71
C LEU A 645 42.22 -14.82 -31.83
N TYR A 646 43.32 -15.58 -31.95
CA TYR A 646 43.57 -16.73 -31.07
C TYR A 646 43.48 -16.36 -29.58
N ARG A 647 44.16 -15.28 -29.17
CA ARG A 647 44.17 -14.83 -27.77
C ARG A 647 42.79 -14.34 -27.32
N ARG A 648 42.07 -13.61 -28.17
CA ARG A 648 40.72 -13.09 -27.90
C ARG A 648 39.71 -14.23 -27.81
N THR A 649 39.70 -15.17 -28.75
CA THR A 649 38.85 -16.37 -28.71
C THR A 649 39.11 -17.21 -27.46
N LYS A 650 40.38 -17.41 -27.08
CA LYS A 650 40.73 -18.09 -25.82
C LYS A 650 40.16 -17.37 -24.59
N THR A 651 40.18 -16.04 -24.59
CA THR A 651 39.62 -15.21 -23.52
C THR A 651 38.11 -15.39 -23.44
N LEU A 652 37.40 -15.34 -24.58
CA LEU A 652 35.96 -15.56 -24.63
C LEU A 652 35.56 -16.96 -24.16
N LEU A 653 36.29 -18.02 -24.57
CA LEU A 653 36.05 -19.37 -24.06
C LEU A 653 36.25 -19.45 -22.53
N GLY A 654 37.23 -18.71 -21.99
CA GLY A 654 37.42 -18.57 -20.55
C GLY A 654 36.24 -17.88 -19.85
N MET A 655 35.71 -16.80 -20.45
CA MET A 655 34.51 -16.12 -19.97
C MET A 655 33.28 -17.02 -20.01
N TYR A 656 33.05 -17.73 -21.12
CA TYR A 656 31.93 -18.68 -21.24
C TYR A 656 31.98 -19.73 -20.13
N LYS A 657 33.15 -20.32 -19.86
CA LYS A 657 33.30 -21.30 -18.79
C LYS A 657 33.05 -20.71 -17.38
N ALA A 658 33.37 -19.44 -17.18
CA ALA A 658 33.19 -18.77 -15.90
C ALA A 658 31.72 -18.40 -15.62
N PHE A 659 31.03 -17.87 -16.62
CA PHE A 659 29.65 -17.38 -16.49
C PHE A 659 28.59 -18.43 -16.83
N CYS A 660 28.91 -19.40 -17.70
CA CYS A 660 28.00 -20.46 -18.15
C CYS A 660 28.55 -21.85 -17.77
N PRO A 661 28.64 -22.22 -16.46
CA PRO A 661 29.25 -23.48 -16.03
C PRO A 661 28.49 -24.72 -16.51
N ASN A 662 27.20 -24.60 -16.75
CA ASN A 662 26.33 -25.68 -17.25
C ASN A 662 26.27 -25.73 -18.78
N GLY A 663 26.85 -24.74 -19.47
CA GLY A 663 26.85 -24.68 -20.93
C GLY A 663 27.95 -25.56 -21.52
N GLU A 664 27.61 -26.36 -22.52
CA GLU A 664 28.58 -27.12 -23.30
C GLU A 664 28.88 -26.37 -24.61
N ILE A 665 30.15 -26.00 -24.81
CA ILE A 665 30.61 -25.38 -26.05
C ILE A 665 31.77 -26.18 -26.64
N THR A 666 31.65 -26.55 -27.91
CA THR A 666 32.64 -27.35 -28.61
C THR A 666 33.29 -26.51 -29.71
N PHE A 667 34.54 -26.09 -29.47
CA PHE A 667 35.35 -25.41 -30.48
C PHE A 667 36.80 -25.85 -30.36
N ASP A 668 37.33 -26.45 -31.42
CA ASP A 668 38.72 -26.87 -31.47
C ASP A 668 39.64 -25.66 -31.74
N LEU A 669 39.96 -24.94 -30.67
CA LEU A 669 40.88 -23.80 -30.72
C LEU A 669 42.25 -24.19 -31.28
N GLY A 670 42.74 -25.39 -30.98
CA GLY A 670 44.03 -25.88 -31.45
C GLY A 670 44.02 -26.12 -32.95
N GLY A 671 43.09 -26.97 -33.42
CA GLY A 671 42.97 -27.32 -34.83
C GLY A 671 42.54 -26.16 -35.73
N PHE A 672 41.82 -25.15 -35.20
CA PHE A 672 41.51 -23.95 -35.98
C PHE A 672 42.77 -23.12 -36.29
N PHE A 673 43.62 -22.86 -35.28
CA PHE A 673 44.74 -21.92 -35.42
C PHE A 673 46.07 -22.60 -35.81
N GLU A 674 46.20 -23.92 -35.68
CA GLU A 674 47.41 -24.68 -36.04
C GLU A 674 47.92 -24.41 -37.47
N PRO A 675 47.09 -24.39 -38.54
CA PRO A 675 47.57 -24.17 -39.90
C PRO A 675 48.29 -22.82 -40.07
N TYR A 676 47.80 -21.77 -39.40
CA TYR A 676 48.38 -20.44 -39.43
C TYR A 676 49.77 -20.42 -38.76
N VAL A 677 49.91 -21.10 -37.62
CA VAL A 677 51.19 -21.20 -36.90
C VAL A 677 52.22 -21.97 -37.72
N ARG A 678 51.84 -23.11 -38.30
CA ARG A 678 52.73 -23.90 -39.16
C ARG A 678 53.25 -23.08 -40.33
N GLN A 679 52.37 -22.37 -41.01
CA GLN A 679 52.73 -21.56 -42.16
C GLN A 679 53.60 -20.35 -41.77
N TRP A 680 53.32 -19.72 -40.63
CA TRP A 680 54.17 -18.66 -40.10
C TRP A 680 55.58 -19.14 -39.74
N LEU A 681 55.70 -20.35 -39.16
CA LEU A 681 57.01 -20.97 -38.87
C LEU A 681 57.80 -21.24 -40.15
N LEU A 682 57.17 -21.80 -41.18
CA LEU A 682 57.81 -22.03 -42.49
C LEU A 682 58.28 -20.72 -43.13
N ASN A 683 57.45 -19.68 -43.10
CA ASN A 683 57.80 -18.36 -43.63
C ASN A 683 58.95 -17.71 -42.85
N THR A 684 58.98 -17.89 -41.52
CA THR A 684 60.02 -17.35 -40.64
C THR A 684 61.34 -18.09 -40.82
N ASP A 685 61.31 -19.41 -40.99
CA ASP A 685 62.51 -20.23 -41.26
C ASP A 685 63.16 -19.85 -42.61
N ASN A 686 62.33 -19.68 -43.64
CA ASN A 686 62.77 -19.20 -44.95
C ASN A 686 63.42 -17.81 -44.88
N LYS A 687 62.80 -16.87 -44.15
CA LYS A 687 63.37 -15.52 -43.94
C LYS A 687 64.66 -15.56 -43.12
N THR A 688 64.72 -16.39 -42.09
CA THR A 688 65.92 -16.57 -41.25
C THR A 688 67.08 -17.09 -42.09
N THR A 689 66.82 -18.08 -42.96
CA THR A 689 67.81 -18.59 -43.91
C THR A 689 68.33 -17.48 -44.83
N GLN A 690 67.44 -16.61 -45.34
CA GLN A 690 67.82 -15.45 -46.15
C GLN A 690 68.63 -14.42 -45.36
N TRP A 691 68.26 -14.12 -44.11
CA TRP A 691 69.01 -13.23 -43.23
C TRP A 691 70.41 -13.77 -42.95
N VAL A 692 70.54 -15.06 -42.63
CA VAL A 692 71.85 -15.69 -42.41
C VAL A 692 72.70 -15.64 -43.68
N GLN A 693 72.11 -15.88 -44.86
CA GLN A 693 72.83 -15.75 -46.13
C GLN A 693 73.23 -14.30 -46.45
N ALA A 694 72.37 -13.33 -46.13
CA ALA A 694 72.65 -11.90 -46.30
C ALA A 694 73.77 -11.45 -45.36
N VAL A 695 73.71 -11.81 -44.06
CA VAL A 695 74.77 -11.55 -43.08
C VAL A 695 76.09 -12.16 -43.53
N ARG A 696 76.10 -13.42 -44.01
CA ARG A 696 77.31 -14.01 -44.59
C ARG A 696 77.86 -13.18 -45.75
N ARG A 697 77.02 -12.74 -46.69
CA ARG A 697 77.45 -11.89 -47.82
C ARG A 697 77.98 -10.51 -47.36
N SER A 698 77.38 -9.93 -46.31
CA SER A 698 77.81 -8.69 -45.67
C SER A 698 79.14 -8.85 -44.92
N ASP A 699 79.34 -9.98 -44.23
CA ASP A 699 80.58 -10.27 -43.52
C ASP A 699 81.73 -10.51 -44.49
N TYR A 700 81.49 -11.12 -45.66
CA TYR A 700 82.52 -11.22 -46.71
C TYR A 700 82.91 -9.85 -47.30
N SER A 701 82.01 -8.86 -47.35
CA SER A 701 82.34 -7.51 -47.81
C SER A 701 82.98 -6.64 -46.73
N LEU A 702 82.66 -6.87 -45.45
CA LEU A 702 83.27 -6.22 -44.28
C LEU A 702 84.62 -6.85 -43.86
N LEU A 703 84.89 -8.13 -44.14
CA LEU A 703 86.22 -8.72 -43.92
C LEU A 703 87.32 -8.10 -44.80
N ARG A 704 86.96 -7.43 -45.91
CA ARG A 704 87.90 -6.62 -46.71
C ARG A 704 88.07 -5.20 -46.17
N CYS A 705 87.22 -4.76 -45.24
CA CYS A 705 87.22 -3.42 -44.68
C CYS A 705 87.07 -3.46 -43.14
N ARG A 706 88.20 -3.63 -42.44
CA ARG A 706 88.37 -3.42 -40.97
C ARG A 706 87.67 -4.40 -40.02
N ILE A 707 88.05 -5.68 -40.07
CA ILE A 707 88.12 -6.51 -38.84
C ILE A 707 89.56 -7.00 -38.66
N SER A 708 90.50 -6.05 -38.65
CA SER A 708 91.82 -6.23 -38.06
C SER A 708 91.94 -5.18 -36.96
N LYS A 709 91.62 -5.58 -35.72
CA LYS A 709 92.28 -5.18 -34.46
C LYS A 709 91.48 -5.38 -33.17
N LYS A 710 90.22 -5.83 -33.16
CA LYS A 710 89.43 -5.88 -31.90
C LYS A 710 88.48 -7.08 -31.70
N LEU A 711 88.81 -8.26 -32.22
CA LEU A 711 88.18 -9.51 -31.78
C LEU A 711 89.24 -10.47 -31.22
N MET A 712 89.56 -10.26 -29.94
CA MET A 712 90.00 -11.32 -29.04
C MET A 712 89.36 -11.03 -27.69
N HIS A 713 88.16 -11.57 -27.47
CA HIS A 713 87.70 -12.20 -26.22
C HIS A 713 86.19 -12.47 -26.29
N CYS A 714 85.81 -13.58 -25.63
CA CYS A 714 84.51 -14.28 -25.62
C CYS A 714 84.38 -15.30 -26.79
N THR A 715 85.04 -16.48 -26.81
CA THR A 715 84.94 -17.66 -25.92
C THR A 715 84.14 -17.57 -24.64
#